data_AF-A0A0W0TGL9-F1
#
_entry.id   AF-A0A0W0TGL9-F1
#
_cell.length_a   1.000
_cell.length_b   1.000
_cell.length_c   1.000
_cell.angle_alpha   90.00
_cell.angle_beta   90.00
_cell.angle_gamma   90.00
#
_symmetry.space_group_name_H-M   'P 1'
#
loop_
_entity.id
_entity.type
_entity.pdbx_description
1 polymer ?
#
loop_
_entity_poly.entity_id
_entity_poly.type
_entity_poly.pdbx_seq_one_letter_code
_entity_poly.pdbx_strand_id
1 'polypeptide(L)'
;MQSKSEYNLSSLSFKTKSKRDIIVDATDEATKRFGTHFLERIYTPKGLATVIGVYKDNLWVWLDIDPGPSYWDNITSSIFDYPGFTKSDDVNFPDELKKYLPPKLDFFNLLANIDNYSSDTLGLLLREELNKSPRLMAQQLALLFQEFEKLSAADIEILAEEEALDEKGFKAATDYPSITAFDKLSKDFNVILEGFQSQLALLTQQMKNLDEEKAPQLYGFLAGKKLQLEQICKESQQIAQKLPIISTESAHYKDINRFLRFNRLLAAILDVFYDYSMDSKTPDQIDAYVDGSIQLAQFLYAHGQQFLEDNPIKANDKNKQELSESLNALETTLLFLLLSGSRLPAAQAGAIYFRLLDEINSSKGKLEIPPSSFNLAHFSQQNPQDFIRLYQRFFLTAGPFKQKIDELLNKANPILLTEVGKLAVYYARAKERMVNSHSRPGEGLEIKYYLQMGVSYLLRALRSGHPLITCEIDAILSTDSEMPCSTAMATELARSFSETNQLKKARSYLRLALKSHQSNPKDTGDDKTSAEQMTHRLELLEIKLDILEKTGDEQQYAINTLIKRAKQQDKEAEILYCQLQLTVPAVALAAIFQWKAGTGILSLGIIKLAEKIDPAVAAWSLNQYNIRILDKKPDLGLVSQAVLANFEPAIIELNDLLNSSHVFTSSDKDIISSVLSTADIWQHIDPPNLVKLILKTRGSDILLEDDLNKFMCSMAHAALPDSQKHFKFLAIILKDLRNLLDTPGLITFLYAIKRTQISIKTDIELPAAIAAHLIQRCLHSDNDKALIHSFMDQFLTVYPAFGLDLREDAKALEIIQQSDQLTLLLNQISCDSEKKMEQITGTSQSALVSLSLFNPANDTGSTAPIPSPMEMHSM
;
A
#
# COMPACT_ATOMS: atom_id res chain seq x y z
N MET A 1 22.05 -4.90 31.36
CA MET A 1 21.01 -3.86 31.17
C MET A 1 19.68 -4.44 31.58
N GLN A 2 18.92 -3.68 32.37
CA GLN A 2 17.82 -4.13 33.23
C GLN A 2 16.67 -4.82 32.47
N SER A 3 16.29 -6.01 32.93
CA SER A 3 15.04 -6.70 32.64
C SER A 3 13.87 -5.91 33.22
N LYS A 4 13.06 -5.28 32.36
CA LYS A 4 11.81 -4.65 32.77
C LYS A 4 10.74 -5.74 32.94
N SER A 5 10.36 -5.93 34.21
CA SER A 5 9.09 -6.45 34.74
C SER A 5 8.47 -7.67 34.04
N GLU A 6 8.70 -8.85 34.65
CA GLU A 6 7.73 -9.95 34.62
C GLU A 6 6.35 -9.42 35.04
N TYR A 7 5.36 -9.49 34.15
CA TYR A 7 3.96 -9.27 34.52
C TYR A 7 3.49 -10.45 35.37
N ASN A 8 3.51 -10.29 36.69
CA ASN A 8 2.94 -11.27 37.60
C ASN A 8 1.42 -11.05 37.64
N LEU A 9 0.66 -11.84 36.87
CA LEU A 9 -0.82 -11.79 36.77
C LEU A 9 -1.54 -12.12 38.09
N SER A 10 -0.82 -12.54 39.13
CA SER A 10 -1.35 -12.92 40.43
C SER A 10 -1.95 -11.76 41.25
N SER A 11 -1.62 -10.50 40.94
CA SER A 11 -2.23 -9.35 41.63
C SER A 11 -2.37 -8.14 40.70
N LEU A 12 -3.59 -7.76 40.36
CA LEU A 12 -3.88 -6.64 39.47
C LEU A 12 -4.57 -5.50 40.23
N SER A 13 -4.12 -4.26 40.02
CA SER A 13 -4.67 -3.08 40.69
C SER A 13 -5.69 -2.37 39.80
N PHE A 14 -6.89 -2.10 40.34
CA PHE A 14 -7.97 -1.39 39.65
C PHE A 14 -8.59 -0.30 40.52
N LYS A 15 -9.10 0.75 39.88
CA LYS A 15 -9.92 1.78 40.53
C LYS A 15 -11.39 1.47 40.31
N THR A 16 -12.10 1.12 41.37
CA THR A 16 -13.54 0.84 41.32
C THR A 16 -14.35 2.05 40.87
N LYS A 17 -15.64 1.84 40.55
CA LYS A 17 -16.61 2.92 40.31
C LYS A 17 -16.65 3.99 41.40
N SER A 18 -16.31 3.64 42.65
CA SER A 18 -16.21 4.57 43.79
C SER A 18 -14.82 5.19 43.99
N LYS A 19 -13.93 5.08 42.98
CA LYS A 19 -12.54 5.58 42.97
C LYS A 19 -11.66 4.98 44.08
N ARG A 20 -11.97 3.78 44.56
CA ARG A 20 -11.13 3.06 45.52
C ARG A 20 -10.20 2.13 44.77
N ASP A 21 -8.95 2.07 45.20
CA ASP A 21 -8.00 1.09 44.68
C ASP A 21 -8.31 -0.29 45.30
N ILE A 22 -8.48 -1.28 44.44
CA ILE A 22 -8.60 -2.69 44.79
C ILE A 22 -7.48 -3.46 44.12
N ILE A 23 -6.99 -4.51 44.80
CA ILE A 23 -6.02 -5.45 44.26
C ILE A 23 -6.75 -6.77 44.11
N VAL A 24 -7.06 -7.15 42.87
CA VAL A 24 -7.77 -8.39 42.58
C VAL A 24 -6.78 -9.51 42.33
N ASP A 25 -7.13 -10.69 42.82
CA ASP A 25 -6.50 -11.96 42.48
C ASP A 25 -7.15 -12.48 41.19
N ALA A 26 -6.37 -12.47 40.11
CA ALA A 26 -6.81 -12.90 38.79
C ALA A 26 -6.39 -14.35 38.47
N THR A 27 -5.91 -15.11 39.46
CA THR A 27 -5.59 -16.53 39.26
C THR A 27 -6.82 -17.36 38.94
N ASP A 28 -6.63 -18.46 38.20
CA ASP A 28 -7.69 -19.43 37.94
C ASP A 28 -8.18 -20.07 39.23
N GLU A 29 -7.30 -20.30 40.20
CA GLU A 29 -7.68 -20.85 41.51
C GLU A 29 -8.73 -19.97 42.20
N ALA A 30 -8.57 -18.65 42.14
CA ALA A 30 -9.51 -17.70 42.70
C ALA A 30 -10.82 -17.63 41.90
N THR A 31 -10.74 -17.53 40.57
CA THR A 31 -11.91 -17.30 39.69
C THR A 31 -12.73 -18.56 39.43
N LYS A 32 -12.11 -19.75 39.40
CA LYS A 32 -12.76 -21.05 39.20
C LYS A 32 -13.80 -21.40 40.25
N ARG A 33 -13.67 -20.89 41.49
CA ARG A 33 -14.71 -21.00 42.53
C ARG A 33 -16.05 -20.41 42.07
N PHE A 34 -16.00 -19.43 41.17
CA PHE A 34 -17.15 -18.76 40.58
C PHE A 34 -17.48 -19.27 39.17
N GLY A 35 -16.90 -20.40 38.75
CA GLY A 35 -17.20 -21.05 37.47
C GLY A 35 -16.76 -20.25 36.24
N THR A 36 -15.83 -19.30 36.40
CA THR A 36 -15.40 -18.36 35.36
C THR A 36 -13.89 -18.10 35.42
N HIS A 37 -13.33 -17.35 34.45
CA HIS A 37 -11.91 -17.06 34.32
C HIS A 37 -11.62 -15.57 34.15
N PHE A 38 -10.37 -15.16 34.37
CA PHE A 38 -9.93 -13.79 34.11
C PHE A 38 -10.14 -13.42 32.63
N LEU A 39 -10.65 -12.21 32.38
CA LEU A 39 -11.05 -11.67 31.07
C LEU A 39 -12.20 -12.42 30.36
N GLU A 40 -12.87 -13.36 31.03
CA GLU A 40 -14.07 -13.99 30.44
C GLU A 40 -15.19 -12.95 30.27
N ARG A 41 -15.87 -13.02 29.12
CA ARG A 41 -16.95 -12.10 28.75
C ARG A 41 -18.28 -12.72 29.13
N ILE A 42 -19.07 -11.96 29.87
CA ILE A 42 -20.34 -12.42 30.41
C ILE A 42 -21.42 -11.37 30.20
N TYR A 43 -22.62 -11.81 29.84
CA TYR A 43 -23.81 -10.99 30.02
C TYR A 43 -24.19 -11.01 31.48
N THR A 44 -24.51 -9.83 32.01
CA THR A 44 -25.04 -9.65 33.36
C THR A 44 -26.42 -9.01 33.26
N PRO A 45 -27.22 -8.98 34.35
CA PRO A 45 -28.50 -8.27 34.35
C PRO A 45 -28.41 -6.77 34.01
N LYS A 46 -27.20 -6.19 34.05
CA LYS A 46 -26.93 -4.76 33.75
C LYS A 46 -26.24 -4.55 32.40
N GLY A 47 -26.08 -5.60 31.60
CA GLY A 47 -25.39 -5.56 30.31
C GLY A 47 -24.10 -6.36 30.31
N LEU A 48 -23.32 -6.16 29.26
CA LEU A 48 -22.11 -6.91 28.98
C LEU A 48 -20.96 -6.50 29.93
N ALA A 49 -20.23 -7.51 30.41
CA ALA A 49 -19.15 -7.33 31.36
C ALA A 49 -17.94 -8.24 31.08
N THR A 50 -16.79 -7.86 31.62
CA THR A 50 -15.55 -8.64 31.62
C THR A 50 -15.19 -9.02 33.05
N VAL A 51 -14.90 -10.29 33.30
CA VAL A 51 -14.41 -10.76 34.60
C VAL A 51 -12.98 -10.27 34.84
N ILE A 52 -12.70 -9.72 36.03
CA ILE A 52 -11.39 -9.14 36.36
C ILE A 52 -10.66 -9.92 37.46
N GLY A 53 -11.37 -10.66 38.30
CA GLY A 53 -10.76 -11.46 39.36
C GLY A 53 -11.51 -11.35 40.67
N VAL A 54 -10.90 -11.84 41.74
CA VAL A 54 -11.53 -11.93 43.07
C VAL A 54 -10.85 -10.97 44.03
N TYR A 55 -11.65 -10.23 44.80
CA TYR A 55 -11.16 -9.40 45.89
C TYR A 55 -12.12 -9.44 47.07
N LYS A 56 -11.60 -9.78 48.26
CA LYS A 56 -12.37 -10.01 49.48
C LYS A 56 -13.52 -11.00 49.26
N ASP A 57 -13.21 -12.19 48.73
CA ASP A 57 -14.16 -13.28 48.48
C ASP A 57 -15.34 -12.94 47.54
N ASN A 58 -15.25 -11.83 46.79
CA ASN A 58 -16.26 -11.45 45.81
C ASN A 58 -15.65 -11.47 44.41
N LEU A 59 -16.42 -11.93 43.42
CA LEU A 59 -16.04 -11.86 42.01
C LEU A 59 -16.28 -10.45 41.47
N TRP A 60 -15.22 -9.82 40.98
CA TRP A 60 -15.26 -8.48 40.40
C TRP A 60 -15.29 -8.55 38.88
N VAL A 61 -16.14 -7.71 38.28
CA VAL A 61 -16.30 -7.56 36.84
C VAL A 61 -16.24 -6.09 36.43
N TRP A 62 -15.86 -5.83 35.18
CA TRP A 62 -15.98 -4.54 34.52
C TRP A 62 -17.22 -4.54 33.64
N LEU A 63 -18.22 -3.70 33.94
CA LEU A 63 -19.34 -3.48 33.01
C LEU A 63 -18.92 -2.46 31.96
N ASP A 64 -19.18 -2.72 30.67
CA ASP A 64 -18.71 -1.84 29.58
C ASP A 64 -19.23 -0.41 29.69
N ILE A 65 -20.42 -0.25 30.29
CA ILE A 65 -21.06 1.05 30.52
C ILE A 65 -20.53 1.78 31.77
N ASP A 66 -19.74 1.12 32.61
CA ASP A 66 -19.29 1.66 33.89
C ASP A 66 -17.83 2.15 33.84
N PRO A 67 -17.51 3.20 34.62
CA PRO A 67 -16.17 3.80 34.64
C PRO A 67 -15.14 3.02 35.48
N GLY A 68 -15.49 1.82 35.96
CA GLY A 68 -14.63 1.00 36.81
C GLY A 68 -15.32 -0.28 37.29
N PRO A 69 -14.57 -1.24 37.86
CA PRO A 69 -15.11 -2.51 38.27
C PRO A 69 -16.11 -2.41 39.41
N SER A 70 -17.00 -3.39 39.39
CA SER A 70 -18.03 -3.63 40.40
C SER A 70 -18.16 -5.13 40.66
N TYR A 71 -18.90 -5.48 41.71
CA TYR A 71 -19.23 -6.86 42.02
C TYR A 71 -20.69 -6.92 42.47
N TRP A 72 -21.25 -8.12 42.48
CA TRP A 72 -22.51 -8.40 43.15
C TRP A 72 -22.22 -9.17 44.43
N ASP A 73 -22.75 -8.68 45.54
CA ASP A 73 -22.57 -9.21 46.89
C ASP A 73 -23.31 -10.53 47.13
N ASN A 74 -24.27 -10.88 46.27
CA ASN A 74 -25.02 -12.12 46.34
C ASN A 74 -24.40 -13.31 45.58
N ILE A 75 -23.29 -13.11 44.87
CA ILE A 75 -22.60 -14.16 44.12
C ILE A 75 -21.62 -14.89 45.04
N THR A 76 -21.93 -16.14 45.39
CA THR A 76 -21.13 -16.97 46.31
C THR A 76 -20.73 -18.34 45.72
N SER A 77 -21.31 -18.71 44.59
CA SER A 77 -21.04 -19.94 43.81
C SER A 77 -20.80 -19.58 42.33
N SER A 78 -20.92 -20.53 41.41
CA SER A 78 -20.77 -20.27 39.97
C SER A 78 -21.66 -19.11 39.53
N ILE A 79 -21.09 -18.12 38.85
CA ILE A 79 -21.83 -16.91 38.42
C ILE A 79 -23.00 -17.27 37.50
N PHE A 80 -22.89 -18.37 36.75
CA PHE A 80 -23.90 -18.85 35.81
C PHE A 80 -25.09 -19.57 36.49
N ASP A 81 -25.00 -19.86 37.79
CA ASP A 81 -26.14 -20.38 38.57
C ASP A 81 -27.18 -19.27 38.86
N TYR A 82 -26.79 -18.00 38.69
CA TYR A 82 -27.62 -16.85 39.01
C TYR A 82 -28.39 -16.35 37.77
N PRO A 83 -29.68 -16.02 37.91
CA PRO A 83 -30.51 -15.60 36.78
C PRO A 83 -30.00 -14.28 36.19
N GLY A 84 -29.92 -14.25 34.85
CA GLY A 84 -29.47 -13.10 34.08
C GLY A 84 -27.96 -13.04 33.84
N PHE A 85 -27.21 -14.08 34.24
CA PHE A 85 -25.81 -14.26 33.87
C PHE A 85 -25.64 -15.36 32.82
N THR A 86 -25.01 -15.04 31.70
CA THR A 86 -24.68 -16.02 30.64
C THR A 86 -23.32 -15.71 30.04
N LYS A 87 -22.67 -16.69 29.40
CA LYS A 87 -21.44 -16.47 28.63
C LYS A 87 -21.70 -15.59 27.41
N SER A 88 -20.68 -14.85 26.98
CA SER A 88 -20.71 -14.02 25.78
C SER A 88 -19.45 -14.24 24.95
N ASP A 89 -19.62 -14.29 23.63
CA ASP A 89 -18.52 -14.42 22.66
C ASP A 89 -18.00 -13.06 22.17
N ASP A 90 -18.43 -11.95 22.80
CA ASP A 90 -18.04 -10.59 22.41
C ASP A 90 -16.55 -10.31 22.73
N VAL A 91 -15.80 -9.92 21.72
CA VAL A 91 -14.35 -9.68 21.74
C VAL A 91 -13.94 -8.23 22.04
N ASN A 92 -14.89 -7.31 22.21
CA ASN A 92 -14.59 -5.90 22.41
C ASN A 92 -14.44 -5.57 23.90
N PHE A 93 -13.20 -5.51 24.38
CA PHE A 93 -12.90 -5.18 25.78
C PHE A 93 -12.92 -3.65 26.03
N PRO A 94 -13.26 -3.21 27.25
CA PRO A 94 -13.03 -1.84 27.70
C PRO A 94 -11.57 -1.40 27.51
N ASP A 95 -11.32 -0.15 27.13
CA ASP A 95 -9.97 0.37 26.83
C ASP A 95 -9.02 0.22 28.02
N GLU A 96 -9.51 0.37 29.24
CA GLU A 96 -8.76 0.17 30.48
C GLU A 96 -8.32 -1.28 30.70
N LEU A 97 -9.01 -2.25 30.09
CA LEU A 97 -8.67 -3.67 30.14
C LEU A 97 -7.76 -4.11 28.99
N LYS A 98 -7.77 -3.39 27.86
CA LYS A 98 -6.91 -3.70 26.70
C LYS A 98 -5.42 -3.71 27.04
N LYS A 99 -4.99 -2.96 28.05
CA LYS A 99 -3.59 -2.93 28.52
C LYS A 99 -3.15 -4.20 29.27
N TYR A 100 -4.10 -5.03 29.70
CA TYR A 100 -3.86 -6.32 30.35
C TYR A 100 -3.99 -7.48 29.37
N LEU A 101 -4.39 -7.23 28.12
CA LEU A 101 -4.19 -8.17 27.02
C LEU A 101 -2.67 -8.26 26.75
N PRO A 102 -2.12 -9.46 26.52
CA PRO A 102 -0.68 -9.65 26.33
C PRO A 102 -0.16 -8.74 25.20
N PRO A 103 0.81 -7.83 25.47
CA PRO A 103 1.13 -6.72 24.57
C PRO A 103 2.08 -7.05 23.40
N LYS A 104 2.37 -8.34 23.14
CA LYS A 104 3.08 -8.81 21.95
C LYS A 104 2.90 -10.33 21.89
N LEU A 105 2.45 -10.87 20.76
CA LEU A 105 2.35 -12.32 20.59
C LEU A 105 3.76 -12.94 20.70
N ASP A 106 3.91 -13.79 21.71
CA ASP A 106 5.10 -14.61 21.94
C ASP A 106 4.60 -16.02 22.28
N PHE A 107 4.84 -16.97 21.38
CA PHE A 107 4.36 -18.33 21.56
C PHE A 107 5.00 -19.03 22.76
N PHE A 108 6.21 -18.67 23.17
CA PHE A 108 6.84 -19.26 24.35
C PHE A 108 6.20 -18.74 25.63
N ASN A 109 5.85 -17.45 25.68
CA ASN A 109 5.09 -16.91 26.82
C ASN A 109 3.67 -17.47 26.87
N LEU A 110 3.03 -17.67 25.72
CA LEU A 110 1.72 -18.33 25.64
C LEU A 110 1.81 -19.78 26.09
N LEU A 111 2.82 -20.54 25.64
CA LEU A 111 3.02 -21.93 26.04
C LEU A 111 3.31 -22.08 27.54
N ALA A 112 4.04 -21.12 28.14
CA ALA A 112 4.28 -21.09 29.58
C ALA A 112 3.00 -20.86 30.40
N ASN A 113 2.03 -20.13 29.85
CA ASN A 113 0.82 -19.67 30.53
C ASN A 113 -0.46 -20.23 29.90
N ILE A 114 -0.38 -21.27 29.07
CA ILE A 114 -1.52 -21.71 28.23
C ILE A 114 -2.72 -22.18 29.05
N ASP A 115 -2.45 -22.68 30.26
CA ASP A 115 -3.47 -23.13 31.19
C ASP A 115 -4.35 -21.97 31.70
N ASN A 116 -3.83 -20.75 31.69
CA ASN A 116 -4.54 -19.53 32.09
C ASN A 116 -5.52 -19.02 31.01
N TYR A 117 -5.53 -19.64 29.82
CA TYR A 117 -6.40 -19.26 28.71
C TYR A 117 -7.41 -20.38 28.45
N SER A 118 -8.68 -20.04 28.25
CA SER A 118 -9.65 -20.99 27.69
C SER A 118 -9.34 -21.26 26.21
N SER A 119 -9.90 -22.34 25.63
CA SER A 119 -9.73 -22.63 24.19
C SER A 119 -10.24 -21.46 23.33
N ASP A 120 -11.39 -20.89 23.70
CA ASP A 120 -12.00 -19.78 22.98
C ASP A 120 -11.16 -18.51 23.11
N THR A 121 -10.69 -18.18 24.32
CA THR A 121 -9.81 -17.02 24.55
C THR A 121 -8.50 -17.15 23.78
N LEU A 122 -7.89 -18.33 23.77
CA LEU A 122 -6.66 -18.59 23.04
C LEU A 122 -6.88 -18.43 21.52
N GLY A 123 -7.96 -19.02 20.99
CA GLY A 123 -8.34 -18.89 19.59
C GLY A 123 -8.59 -17.43 19.19
N LEU A 124 -9.27 -16.66 20.04
CA LEU A 124 -9.52 -15.23 19.82
C LEU A 124 -8.24 -14.40 19.77
N LEU A 125 -7.32 -14.60 20.72
CA LEU A 125 -6.02 -13.90 20.75
C LEU A 125 -5.21 -14.19 19.49
N LEU A 126 -5.13 -15.47 19.09
CA LEU A 126 -4.40 -15.89 17.90
C LEU A 126 -5.05 -15.36 16.62
N ARG A 127 -6.39 -15.35 16.51
CA ARG A 127 -7.13 -14.75 15.38
C ARG A 127 -6.89 -13.26 15.27
N GLU A 128 -6.93 -12.54 16.39
CA GLU A 128 -6.69 -11.10 16.40
C GLU A 128 -5.27 -10.80 15.93
N GLU A 129 -4.27 -11.55 16.39
CA GLU A 129 -2.89 -11.36 15.95
C GLU A 129 -2.69 -11.74 14.49
N LEU A 130 -3.22 -12.88 14.04
CA LEU A 130 -3.15 -13.27 12.63
C LEU A 130 -3.80 -12.21 11.72
N ASN A 131 -4.89 -11.57 12.17
CA ASN A 131 -5.52 -10.48 11.43
C ASN A 131 -4.72 -9.17 11.42
N LYS A 132 -4.03 -8.85 12.52
CA LYS A 132 -3.22 -7.63 12.65
C LYS A 132 -1.86 -7.75 11.95
N SER A 133 -1.16 -8.87 12.18
CA SER A 133 0.22 -9.09 11.75
C SER A 133 0.50 -10.57 11.45
N PRO A 134 0.05 -11.09 10.29
CA PRO A 134 0.34 -12.47 9.89
C PRO A 134 1.84 -12.76 9.80
N ARG A 135 2.65 -11.74 9.49
CA ARG A 135 4.11 -11.86 9.42
C ARG A 135 4.72 -12.18 10.77
N LEU A 136 4.22 -11.58 11.85
CA LEU A 136 4.71 -11.87 13.19
C LEU A 136 4.28 -13.28 13.63
N MET A 137 3.06 -13.70 13.31
CA MET A 137 2.60 -15.08 13.51
C MET A 137 3.52 -16.09 12.82
N ALA A 138 3.83 -15.90 11.54
CA ALA A 138 4.73 -16.78 10.78
C ALA A 138 6.17 -16.80 11.34
N GLN A 139 6.66 -15.68 11.90
CA GLN A 139 7.97 -15.66 12.57
C GLN A 139 7.94 -16.43 13.89
N GLN A 140 6.88 -16.30 14.67
CA GLN A 140 6.71 -17.02 15.94
C GLN A 140 6.57 -18.53 15.70
N LEU A 141 5.86 -18.95 14.65
CA LEU A 141 5.76 -20.36 14.25
C LEU A 141 7.14 -20.94 13.95
N ALA A 142 7.96 -20.23 13.17
CA ALA A 142 9.29 -20.71 12.79
C ALA A 142 10.17 -20.92 14.03
N LEU A 143 10.14 -19.99 14.98
CA LEU A 143 10.89 -20.11 16.24
C LEU A 143 10.37 -21.27 17.09
N LEU A 144 9.03 -21.40 17.21
CA LEU A 144 8.40 -22.47 17.98
C LEU A 144 8.79 -23.85 17.45
N PHE A 145 8.73 -24.05 16.13
CA PHE A 145 9.10 -25.32 15.50
C PHE A 145 10.61 -25.57 15.56
N GLN A 146 11.45 -24.54 15.42
CA GLN A 146 12.90 -24.69 15.58
C GLN A 146 13.28 -25.15 17.00
N GLU A 147 12.58 -24.69 18.04
CA GLU A 147 12.80 -25.19 19.40
C GLU A 147 12.27 -26.61 19.57
N PHE A 148 11.15 -26.98 18.93
CA PHE A 148 10.63 -28.35 18.96
C PHE A 148 11.61 -29.35 18.34
N GLU A 149 12.25 -29.00 17.22
CA GLU A 149 13.27 -29.84 16.55
C GLU A 149 14.52 -30.11 17.40
N LYS A 150 14.70 -29.41 18.53
CA LYS A 150 15.79 -29.70 19.47
C LYS A 150 15.48 -30.85 20.42
N LEU A 151 14.22 -31.29 20.50
CA LEU A 151 13.80 -32.45 21.29
C LEU A 151 14.32 -33.72 20.61
N SER A 152 14.80 -34.70 21.39
CA SER A 152 15.27 -35.95 20.80
C SER A 152 14.09 -36.82 20.36
N ALA A 153 14.28 -37.65 19.34
CA ALA A 153 13.24 -38.56 18.86
C ALA A 153 12.72 -39.50 19.96
N ALA A 154 13.59 -39.89 20.91
CA ALA A 154 13.21 -40.71 22.06
C ALA A 154 12.34 -39.94 23.05
N ASP A 155 12.59 -38.64 23.26
CA ASP A 155 11.74 -37.80 24.10
C ASP A 155 10.33 -37.72 23.50
N ILE A 156 10.23 -37.53 22.19
CA ILE A 156 8.96 -37.36 21.50
C ILE A 156 8.13 -38.65 21.46
N GLU A 157 8.77 -39.81 21.26
CA GLU A 157 8.11 -41.12 21.21
C GLU A 157 7.56 -41.53 22.59
N ILE A 158 8.33 -41.28 23.66
CA ILE A 158 7.90 -41.49 25.05
C ILE A 158 6.71 -40.57 25.41
N LEU A 159 6.71 -39.33 24.92
CA LEU A 159 5.64 -38.35 25.17
C LEU A 159 4.35 -38.66 24.40
N ALA A 160 4.44 -39.28 23.23
CA ALA A 160 3.30 -39.65 22.39
C ALA A 160 2.64 -40.98 22.80
N GLU A 161 3.39 -41.95 23.32
CA GLU A 161 2.85 -43.24 23.77
C GLU A 161 2.07 -43.15 25.11
N GLU A 162 2.31 -42.13 25.93
CA GLU A 162 1.75 -42.03 27.30
C GLU A 162 0.48 -41.17 27.43
N GLU A 163 -0.19 -40.79 26.33
CA GLU A 163 -1.54 -40.16 26.33
C GLU A 163 -2.64 -41.02 27.01
N ALA A 164 -2.31 -42.23 27.46
CA ALA A 164 -3.18 -43.10 28.25
C ALA A 164 -3.14 -42.84 29.78
N LEU A 165 -2.80 -41.64 30.24
CA LEU A 165 -2.89 -41.29 31.66
C LEU A 165 -4.33 -40.92 32.06
N ASP A 166 -4.95 -41.73 32.92
CA ASP A 166 -6.23 -41.43 33.57
C ASP A 166 -6.24 -40.04 34.24
N GLU A 167 -7.42 -39.46 34.52
CA GLU A 167 -7.59 -38.15 35.20
C GLU A 167 -6.73 -37.96 36.48
N LYS A 168 -6.29 -39.06 37.11
CA LYS A 168 -5.37 -39.06 38.25
C LYS A 168 -3.91 -38.75 37.88
N GLY A 169 -3.44 -39.19 36.72
CA GLY A 169 -2.09 -38.89 36.21
C GLY A 169 -1.95 -37.43 35.77
N PHE A 170 -3.03 -36.87 35.20
CA PHE A 170 -3.07 -35.46 34.80
C PHE A 170 -3.01 -34.50 36.01
N LYS A 171 -3.76 -34.78 37.09
CA LYS A 171 -3.66 -34.04 38.36
C LYS A 171 -2.30 -34.17 39.02
N ALA A 172 -1.65 -35.33 38.91
CA ALA A 172 -0.32 -35.52 39.47
C ALA A 172 0.75 -34.70 38.72
N ALA A 173 0.64 -34.56 37.40
CA ALA A 173 1.59 -33.81 36.57
C ALA A 173 1.49 -32.28 36.71
N THR A 174 0.35 -31.74 37.15
CA THR A 174 0.15 -30.28 37.34
C THR A 174 0.65 -29.75 38.69
N ASP A 175 0.77 -30.61 39.70
CA ASP A 175 1.10 -30.22 41.09
C ASP A 175 2.59 -30.39 41.47
N TYR A 176 3.47 -30.69 40.50
CA TYR A 176 4.86 -31.07 40.80
C TYR A 176 5.78 -29.87 41.20
N PRO A 177 6.52 -29.97 42.33
CA PRO A 177 7.55 -29.00 42.72
C PRO A 177 8.72 -28.96 41.72
N SER A 178 9.47 -27.85 41.67
CA SER A 178 10.59 -27.68 40.73
C SER A 178 11.73 -28.69 40.97
N ILE A 179 12.22 -29.35 39.89
CA ILE A 179 13.34 -30.32 39.87
C ILE A 179 14.57 -29.85 40.68
N THR A 180 14.88 -28.56 40.63
CA THR A 180 15.98 -27.93 41.39
C THR A 180 15.85 -28.03 42.91
N ALA A 181 14.62 -28.14 43.43
CA ALA A 181 14.37 -28.34 44.85
C ALA A 181 14.67 -29.79 45.26
N PHE A 182 14.30 -30.77 44.44
CA PHE A 182 14.53 -32.20 44.72
C PHE A 182 16.01 -32.58 44.67
N ASP A 183 16.76 -32.07 43.69
CA ASP A 183 18.21 -32.37 43.61
C ASP A 183 18.99 -31.77 44.78
N LYS A 184 18.60 -30.57 45.22
CA LYS A 184 19.16 -29.93 46.42
C LYS A 184 18.80 -30.72 47.68
N LEU A 185 17.54 -31.13 47.81
CA LEU A 185 17.05 -31.89 48.96
C LEU A 185 17.71 -33.28 49.04
N SER A 186 17.93 -33.94 47.89
CA SER A 186 18.69 -35.18 47.79
C SER A 186 20.15 -35.00 48.24
N LYS A 187 20.81 -33.93 47.80
CA LYS A 187 22.18 -33.62 48.21
C LYS A 187 22.29 -33.32 49.71
N ASP A 188 21.40 -32.48 50.23
CA ASP A 188 21.36 -32.11 51.65
C ASP A 188 21.05 -33.35 52.52
N PHE A 189 20.15 -34.22 52.07
CA PHE A 189 19.80 -35.47 52.75
C PHE A 189 20.97 -36.47 52.78
N ASN A 190 21.73 -36.59 51.67
CA ASN A 190 22.91 -37.45 51.62
C ASN A 190 24.03 -36.98 52.57
N VAL A 191 24.22 -35.66 52.73
CA VAL A 191 25.17 -35.10 53.71
C VAL A 191 24.76 -35.45 55.14
N ILE A 192 23.47 -35.39 55.45
CA ILE A 192 22.94 -35.80 56.76
C ILE A 192 23.16 -37.30 56.99
N LEU A 193 22.96 -38.14 55.97
CA LEU A 193 23.19 -39.58 56.03
C LEU A 193 24.66 -39.93 56.31
N GLU A 194 25.60 -39.26 55.63
CA GLU A 194 27.04 -39.39 55.89
C GLU A 194 27.39 -38.97 57.33
N GLY A 195 26.72 -37.94 57.85
CA GLY A 195 26.83 -37.52 59.25
C GLY A 195 26.42 -38.62 60.24
N PHE A 196 25.27 -39.28 60.00
CA PHE A 196 24.83 -40.40 60.84
C PHE A 196 25.76 -41.61 60.74
N GLN A 197 26.25 -41.95 59.54
CA GLN A 197 27.20 -43.05 59.37
C GLN A 197 28.53 -42.77 60.07
N SER A 198 28.99 -41.52 60.07
CA SER A 198 30.19 -41.09 60.79
C SER A 198 30.01 -41.19 62.31
N GLN A 199 28.84 -40.77 62.82
CA GLN A 199 28.50 -40.93 64.24
C GLN A 199 28.38 -42.40 64.66
N LEU A 200 27.83 -43.26 63.79
CA LEU A 200 27.76 -44.70 63.99
C LEU A 200 29.16 -45.33 64.07
N ALA A 201 30.05 -44.94 63.16
CA ALA A 201 31.44 -45.41 63.14
C ALA A 201 32.19 -44.99 64.41
N LEU A 202 32.02 -43.72 64.82
CA LEU A 202 32.60 -43.19 66.06
C LEU A 202 32.08 -43.93 67.29
N LEU A 203 30.77 -44.13 67.40
CA LEU A 203 30.13 -44.87 68.49
C LEU A 203 30.63 -46.32 68.55
N THR A 204 30.75 -46.98 67.39
CA THR A 204 31.25 -48.35 67.29
C THR A 204 32.71 -48.44 67.73
N GLN A 205 33.54 -47.45 67.37
CA GLN A 205 34.93 -47.37 67.80
C GLN A 205 35.05 -47.10 69.31
N GLN A 206 34.22 -46.21 69.86
CA GLN A 206 34.18 -45.93 71.30
C GLN A 206 33.75 -47.17 72.10
N MET A 207 32.76 -47.92 71.60
CA MET A 207 32.35 -49.19 72.21
C MET A 207 33.42 -50.27 72.16
N LYS A 208 34.29 -50.29 71.13
CA LYS A 208 35.40 -51.25 71.02
C LYS A 208 36.49 -51.03 72.08
N ASN A 209 36.63 -49.79 72.56
CA ASN A 209 37.58 -49.42 73.61
C ASN A 209 37.00 -49.57 75.03
N LEU A 210 35.70 -49.90 75.13
CA LEU A 210 34.99 -50.10 76.38
C LEU A 210 35.05 -51.57 76.76
N ASP A 211 35.48 -51.82 78.00
CA ASP A 211 35.56 -53.16 78.58
C ASP A 211 34.20 -53.54 79.17
N GLU A 212 33.52 -54.50 78.52
CA GLU A 212 32.13 -54.89 78.80
C GLU A 212 31.96 -55.37 80.26
N GLU A 213 32.98 -55.99 80.84
CA GLU A 213 32.97 -56.48 82.23
C GLU A 213 33.11 -55.36 83.27
N LYS A 214 33.71 -54.22 82.91
CA LYS A 214 33.98 -53.11 83.86
C LYS A 214 32.86 -52.08 83.94
N ALA A 215 32.05 -51.93 82.89
CA ALA A 215 30.98 -50.93 82.84
C ALA A 215 29.73 -51.43 82.08
N PRO A 216 29.07 -52.50 82.55
CA PRO A 216 27.99 -53.18 81.82
C PRO A 216 26.76 -52.29 81.57
N GLN A 217 26.43 -51.38 82.48
CA GLN A 217 25.32 -50.43 82.30
C GLN A 217 25.58 -49.41 81.19
N LEU A 218 26.82 -48.91 81.10
CA LEU A 218 27.23 -47.96 80.07
C LEU A 218 27.32 -48.65 78.69
N TYR A 219 27.84 -49.88 78.67
CA TYR A 219 27.89 -50.69 77.45
C TYR A 219 26.48 -51.00 76.93
N GLY A 220 25.56 -51.42 77.80
CA GLY A 220 24.16 -51.67 77.43
C GLY A 220 23.43 -50.43 76.91
N PHE A 221 23.68 -49.25 77.51
CA PHE A 221 23.12 -47.98 77.03
C PHE A 221 23.66 -47.60 75.64
N LEU A 222 24.97 -47.71 75.43
CA LEU A 222 25.60 -47.39 74.15
C LEU A 222 25.21 -48.41 73.06
N ALA A 223 25.05 -49.70 73.40
CA ALA A 223 24.55 -50.72 72.49
C ALA A 223 23.10 -50.43 72.06
N GLY A 224 22.24 -50.00 72.98
CA GLY A 224 20.88 -49.56 72.66
C GLY A 224 20.88 -48.33 71.74
N LYS A 225 21.78 -47.36 71.97
CA LYS A 225 21.93 -46.18 71.11
C LYS A 225 22.49 -46.54 69.73
N LYS A 226 23.43 -47.48 69.65
CA LYS A 226 23.95 -48.00 68.39
C LYS A 226 22.86 -48.64 67.56
N LEU A 227 22.03 -49.49 68.16
CA LEU A 227 20.93 -50.16 67.47
C LEU A 227 19.87 -49.17 66.95
N GLN A 228 19.55 -48.13 67.74
CA GLN A 228 18.70 -47.02 67.28
C GLN A 228 19.31 -46.28 66.07
N LEU A 229 20.61 -46.01 66.10
CA LEU A 229 21.30 -45.27 65.05
C LEU A 229 21.52 -46.12 63.78
N GLU A 230 21.74 -47.43 63.93
CA GLU A 230 21.73 -48.41 62.83
C GLU A 230 20.36 -48.47 62.14
N GLN A 231 19.28 -48.45 62.93
CA GLN A 231 17.92 -48.43 62.38
C GLN A 231 17.64 -47.13 61.61
N ILE A 232 18.00 -45.97 62.18
CA ILE A 232 17.88 -44.66 61.51
C ILE A 232 18.70 -44.63 60.21
N CYS A 233 19.94 -45.15 60.22
CA CYS A 233 20.76 -45.24 59.00
C CYS A 233 20.12 -46.12 57.93
N LYS A 234 19.52 -47.26 58.32
CA LYS A 234 18.86 -48.18 57.38
C LYS A 234 17.60 -47.58 56.75
N GLU A 235 16.75 -46.96 57.56
CA GLU A 235 15.53 -46.26 57.09
C GLU A 235 15.89 -45.07 56.20
N SER A 236 16.92 -44.30 56.58
CA SER A 236 17.41 -43.16 55.80
C SER A 236 18.06 -43.60 54.48
N GLN A 237 18.79 -44.72 54.45
CA GLN A 237 19.31 -45.30 53.19
C GLN A 237 18.19 -45.70 52.23
N GLN A 238 17.09 -46.26 52.74
CA GLN A 238 15.92 -46.60 51.91
C GLN A 238 15.25 -45.35 51.32
N ILE A 239 15.19 -44.25 52.08
CA ILE A 239 14.68 -42.96 51.59
C ILE A 239 15.63 -42.35 50.55
N ALA A 240 16.94 -42.38 50.79
CA ALA A 240 17.97 -41.91 49.87
C ALA A 240 17.94 -42.67 48.53
N GLN A 241 17.60 -43.97 48.53
CA GLN A 241 17.43 -44.77 47.32
C GLN A 241 16.16 -44.42 46.52
N LYS A 242 15.11 -43.92 47.18
CA LYS A 242 13.84 -43.54 46.54
C LYS A 242 13.85 -42.12 45.96
N LEU A 243 14.63 -41.21 46.54
CA LEU A 243 14.73 -39.80 46.11
C LEU A 243 15.16 -39.61 44.64
N PRO A 244 16.17 -40.32 44.11
CA PRO A 244 16.56 -40.23 42.70
C PRO A 244 15.44 -40.66 41.75
N ILE A 245 14.68 -41.70 42.12
CA ILE A 245 13.56 -42.24 41.33
C ILE A 245 12.46 -41.19 41.21
N ILE A 246 12.15 -40.48 42.31
CA ILE A 246 11.17 -39.38 42.32
C ILE A 246 11.65 -38.18 41.49
N SER A 247 12.96 -37.88 41.48
CA SER A 247 13.53 -36.81 40.64
C SER A 247 13.40 -37.15 39.15
N THR A 248 13.66 -38.40 38.76
CA THR A 248 13.46 -38.85 37.37
C THR A 248 11.99 -38.89 36.95
N GLU A 249 11.09 -39.35 37.83
CA GLU A 249 9.64 -39.31 37.57
C GLU A 249 9.13 -37.87 37.46
N SER A 250 9.63 -36.94 38.30
CA SER A 250 9.28 -35.52 38.23
C SER A 250 9.76 -34.84 36.94
N ALA A 251 10.97 -35.17 36.48
CA ALA A 251 11.48 -34.68 35.20
C ALA A 251 10.62 -35.17 34.03
N HIS A 252 10.27 -36.47 34.04
CA HIS A 252 9.38 -37.10 33.07
C HIS A 252 8.00 -36.43 33.01
N TYR A 253 7.33 -36.21 34.15
CA TYR A 253 6.03 -35.53 34.20
C TYR A 253 6.08 -34.07 33.72
N LYS A 254 7.22 -33.39 33.93
CA LYS A 254 7.41 -32.01 33.44
C LYS A 254 7.48 -31.94 31.92
N ASP A 255 8.13 -32.92 31.29
CA ASP A 255 8.24 -32.98 29.84
C ASP A 255 6.91 -33.40 29.19
N ILE A 256 6.15 -34.31 29.81
CA ILE A 256 4.76 -34.62 29.44
C ILE A 256 3.88 -33.37 29.46
N ASN A 257 3.94 -32.59 30.53
CA ASN A 257 3.15 -31.37 30.66
C ASN A 257 3.51 -30.34 29.57
N ARG A 258 4.80 -30.19 29.23
CA ARG A 258 5.24 -29.32 28.12
C ARG A 258 4.71 -29.78 26.76
N PHE A 259 4.72 -31.09 26.51
CA PHE A 259 4.19 -31.67 25.27
C PHE A 259 2.69 -31.43 25.11
N LEU A 260 1.91 -31.67 26.17
CA LEU A 260 0.45 -31.43 26.17
C LEU A 260 0.11 -29.95 25.94
N ARG A 261 0.87 -29.04 26.58
CA ARG A 261 0.73 -27.59 26.37
C ARG A 261 1.07 -27.17 24.94
N PHE A 262 2.08 -27.80 24.33
CA PHE A 262 2.41 -27.60 22.93
C PHE A 262 1.29 -28.10 22.01
N ASN A 263 0.78 -29.31 22.22
CA ASN A 263 -0.31 -29.88 21.42
C ASN A 263 -1.55 -28.97 21.45
N ARG A 264 -1.91 -28.50 22.65
CA ARG A 264 -3.02 -27.55 22.84
C ARG A 264 -2.82 -26.24 22.09
N LEU A 265 -1.59 -25.69 22.08
CA LEU A 265 -1.27 -24.49 21.31
C LEU A 265 -1.35 -24.75 19.80
N LEU A 266 -0.79 -25.88 19.35
CA LEU A 266 -0.79 -26.28 17.95
C LEU A 266 -2.22 -26.44 17.43
N ALA A 267 -3.08 -27.15 18.15
CA ALA A 267 -4.49 -27.30 17.79
C ALA A 267 -5.19 -25.95 17.61
N ALA A 268 -5.02 -25.03 18.57
CA ALA A 268 -5.58 -23.68 18.47
C ALA A 268 -5.03 -22.90 17.26
N ILE A 269 -3.74 -23.02 16.96
CA ILE A 269 -3.12 -22.41 15.78
C ILE A 269 -3.74 -22.98 14.49
N LEU A 270 -3.89 -24.30 14.38
CA LEU A 270 -4.49 -24.94 13.20
C LEU A 270 -5.90 -24.39 12.94
N ASP A 271 -6.73 -24.32 13.99
CA ASP A 271 -8.10 -23.78 13.90
C ASP A 271 -8.14 -22.31 13.47
N VAL A 272 -7.22 -21.50 14.02
CA VAL A 272 -7.12 -20.07 13.67
C VAL A 272 -6.75 -19.89 12.19
N PHE A 273 -5.85 -20.72 11.65
CA PHE A 273 -5.49 -20.67 10.24
C PHE A 273 -6.65 -21.12 9.34
N TYR A 274 -7.45 -22.10 9.75
CA TYR A 274 -8.66 -22.50 9.02
C TYR A 274 -9.73 -21.41 8.97
N ASP A 275 -9.86 -20.61 10.03
CA ASP A 275 -10.84 -19.53 10.12
C ASP A 275 -10.37 -18.19 9.55
N TYR A 276 -9.17 -18.14 8.97
CA TYR A 276 -8.60 -16.89 8.47
C TYR A 276 -9.35 -16.37 7.23
N SER A 277 -9.99 -15.21 7.37
CA SER A 277 -10.62 -14.51 6.25
C SER A 277 -9.59 -13.72 5.44
N MET A 278 -9.55 -14.01 4.15
CA MET A 278 -8.68 -13.37 3.16
C MET A 278 -9.31 -12.11 2.54
N ASP A 279 -10.58 -11.81 2.86
CA ASP A 279 -11.27 -10.65 2.31
C ASP A 279 -10.62 -9.37 2.83
N SER A 280 -10.40 -8.40 1.94
CA SER A 280 -9.81 -7.07 2.23
C SER A 280 -8.35 -7.06 2.74
N LYS A 281 -7.61 -8.18 2.65
CA LYS A 281 -6.20 -8.25 3.07
C LYS A 281 -5.25 -7.71 2.01
N THR A 282 -4.15 -7.12 2.48
CA THR A 282 -3.07 -6.65 1.59
C THR A 282 -2.25 -7.84 1.05
N PRO A 283 -1.59 -7.71 -0.12
CA PRO A 283 -0.74 -8.77 -0.66
C PRO A 283 0.31 -9.30 0.32
N ASP A 284 0.97 -8.39 1.04
CA ASP A 284 1.98 -8.75 2.05
C ASP A 284 1.41 -9.60 3.20
N GLN A 285 0.16 -9.37 3.59
CA GLN A 285 -0.51 -10.14 4.64
C GLN A 285 -0.85 -11.56 4.17
N ILE A 286 -1.23 -11.70 2.89
CA ILE A 286 -1.52 -13.01 2.29
C ILE A 286 -0.23 -13.80 2.12
N ASP A 287 0.84 -13.16 1.66
CA ASP A 287 2.16 -13.79 1.55
C ASP A 287 2.65 -14.33 2.90
N ALA A 288 2.48 -13.54 3.97
CA ALA A 288 2.85 -13.97 5.30
C ALA A 288 1.96 -15.10 5.86
N TYR A 289 0.67 -15.11 5.54
CA TYR A 289 -0.21 -16.24 5.86
C TYR A 289 0.24 -17.52 5.14
N VAL A 290 0.61 -17.41 3.86
CA VAL A 290 1.13 -18.54 3.07
C VAL A 290 2.42 -19.06 3.68
N ASP A 291 3.33 -18.17 4.08
CA ASP A 291 4.57 -18.55 4.75
C ASP A 291 4.29 -19.33 6.06
N GLY A 292 3.29 -18.93 6.84
CA GLY A 292 2.84 -19.67 8.02
C GLY A 292 2.23 -21.04 7.68
N SER A 293 1.42 -21.10 6.63
CA SER A 293 0.81 -22.35 6.14
C SER A 293 1.87 -23.36 5.66
N ILE A 294 2.93 -22.87 5.01
CA ILE A 294 4.09 -23.67 4.58
C ILE A 294 4.78 -24.30 5.79
N GLN A 295 5.03 -23.51 6.84
CA GLN A 295 5.67 -24.01 8.05
C GLN A 295 4.82 -25.07 8.74
N LEU A 296 3.50 -24.87 8.80
CA LEU A 296 2.57 -25.86 9.34
C LEU A 296 2.56 -27.14 8.50
N ALA A 297 2.52 -27.04 7.17
CA ALA A 297 2.58 -28.21 6.29
C ALA A 297 3.88 -29.02 6.49
N GLN A 298 5.02 -28.34 6.61
CA GLN A 298 6.32 -28.98 6.85
C GLN A 298 6.36 -29.68 8.22
N PHE A 299 5.91 -28.99 9.27
CA PHE A 299 5.89 -29.52 10.62
C PHE A 299 4.97 -30.74 10.72
N LEU A 300 3.75 -30.64 10.20
CA LEU A 300 2.77 -31.73 10.21
C LEU A 300 3.22 -32.93 9.38
N TYR A 301 3.94 -32.71 8.27
CA TYR A 301 4.52 -33.81 7.52
C TYR A 301 5.57 -34.58 8.32
N ALA A 302 6.42 -33.87 9.07
CA ALA A 302 7.48 -34.47 9.88
C ALA A 302 6.93 -35.15 11.15
N HIS A 303 6.03 -34.47 11.87
CA HIS A 303 5.65 -34.82 13.25
C HIS A 303 4.14 -35.04 13.46
N GLY A 304 3.29 -34.79 12.46
CA GLY A 304 1.84 -34.75 12.63
C GLY A 304 1.20 -36.03 13.16
N GLN A 305 1.82 -37.20 12.94
CA GLN A 305 1.33 -38.48 13.49
C GLN A 305 1.34 -38.51 15.02
N GLN A 306 2.25 -37.76 15.66
CA GLN A 306 2.38 -37.70 17.11
C GLN A 306 1.29 -36.86 17.78
N PHE A 307 0.54 -36.07 17.01
CA PHE A 307 -0.45 -35.12 17.52
C PHE A 307 -1.89 -35.41 17.08
N LEU A 308 -2.07 -36.11 15.95
CA LEU A 308 -3.35 -36.18 15.24
C LEU A 308 -3.81 -37.63 14.93
N GLU A 309 -3.10 -38.65 15.42
CA GLU A 309 -3.55 -40.05 15.32
C GLU A 309 -4.10 -40.51 16.68
N ASP A 310 -5.39 -40.87 16.75
CA ASP A 310 -5.95 -41.55 17.91
C ASP A 310 -5.34 -42.95 18.02
N ASN A 311 -4.62 -43.24 19.11
CA ASN A 311 -4.10 -44.57 19.38
C ASN A 311 -5.26 -45.61 19.40
N PRO A 312 -5.20 -46.72 18.65
CA PRO A 312 -6.32 -47.65 18.40
C PRO A 312 -6.78 -48.49 19.61
N ILE A 313 -6.39 -48.14 20.84
CA ILE A 313 -6.55 -49.00 22.03
C ILE A 313 -7.93 -48.81 22.73
N LYS A 314 -8.73 -47.80 22.39
CA LYS A 314 -10.08 -47.60 22.96
C LYS A 314 -11.24 -48.14 22.13
N ALA A 315 -11.00 -49.10 21.23
CA ALA A 315 -12.06 -49.83 20.55
C ALA A 315 -12.54 -51.05 21.37
N ASN A 316 -12.95 -50.84 22.63
CA ASN A 316 -13.66 -51.83 23.40
C ASN A 316 -14.65 -51.15 24.36
N ASP A 317 -15.83 -50.80 23.85
CA ASP A 317 -17.12 -51.24 24.40
C ASP A 317 -18.29 -50.49 23.74
N LYS A 318 -19.14 -51.25 23.06
CA LYS A 318 -20.60 -51.11 22.93
C LYS A 318 -21.25 -49.71 22.97
N ASN A 319 -20.75 -48.73 22.21
CA ASN A 319 -21.55 -47.60 21.72
C ASN A 319 -21.05 -47.19 20.32
N LYS A 320 -21.38 -48.01 19.32
CA LYS A 320 -21.22 -47.62 17.91
C LYS A 320 -22.32 -46.61 17.54
N GLN A 321 -22.11 -45.33 17.82
CA GLN A 321 -22.74 -44.27 17.01
C GLN A 321 -22.15 -42.85 17.11
N GLU A 322 -21.07 -42.62 17.86
CA GLU A 322 -20.38 -41.32 17.86
C GLU A 322 -18.87 -41.57 17.93
N LEU A 323 -18.23 -41.82 16.78
CA LEU A 323 -16.78 -41.96 16.66
C LEU A 323 -16.25 -40.85 15.74
N SER A 324 -15.60 -39.86 16.38
CA SER A 324 -14.59 -38.91 15.89
C SER A 324 -14.84 -38.15 14.57
N GLU A 325 -15.29 -36.89 14.68
CA GLU A 325 -15.41 -35.90 13.59
C GLU A 325 -14.07 -35.22 13.20
N SER A 326 -12.93 -35.66 13.72
CA SER A 326 -11.62 -35.00 13.53
C SER A 326 -10.85 -35.44 12.29
N LEU A 327 -10.04 -34.53 11.73
CA LEU A 327 -9.11 -34.81 10.63
C LEU A 327 -7.90 -35.59 11.14
N ASN A 328 -7.45 -36.60 10.38
CA ASN A 328 -6.20 -37.27 10.71
C ASN A 328 -4.95 -36.45 10.33
N ALA A 329 -3.77 -36.89 10.74
CA ALA A 329 -2.50 -36.20 10.48
C ALA A 329 -2.25 -35.92 8.99
N LEU A 330 -2.55 -36.89 8.14
CA LEU A 330 -2.29 -36.85 6.71
C LEU A 330 -3.29 -35.95 5.97
N GLU A 331 -4.56 -35.99 6.36
CA GLU A 331 -5.63 -35.10 5.91
C GLU A 331 -5.34 -33.64 6.28
N THR A 332 -4.89 -33.41 7.51
CA THR A 332 -4.48 -32.08 8.00
C THR A 332 -3.25 -31.57 7.22
N THR A 333 -2.26 -32.45 6.98
CA THR A 333 -1.07 -32.12 6.17
C THR A 333 -1.46 -31.77 4.72
N LEU A 334 -2.35 -32.55 4.11
CA LEU A 334 -2.87 -32.27 2.77
C LEU A 334 -3.62 -30.93 2.73
N LEU A 335 -4.40 -30.60 3.75
CA LEU A 335 -5.12 -29.32 3.80
C LEU A 335 -4.16 -28.14 3.85
N PHE A 336 -3.13 -28.19 4.70
CA PHE A 336 -2.11 -27.13 4.76
C PHE A 336 -1.20 -27.09 3.51
N LEU A 337 -0.99 -28.23 2.84
CA LEU A 337 -0.38 -28.24 1.51
C LEU A 337 -1.21 -27.42 0.50
N LEU A 338 -2.54 -27.58 0.49
CA LEU A 338 -3.41 -26.80 -0.39
C LEU A 338 -3.46 -25.32 -0.01
N LEU A 339 -3.46 -25.00 1.28
CA LEU A 339 -3.42 -23.61 1.78
C LEU A 339 -2.07 -22.92 1.53
N SER A 340 -1.01 -23.68 1.32
CA SER A 340 0.33 -23.18 0.96
C SER A 340 0.46 -22.80 -0.52
N GLY A 341 -0.49 -23.22 -1.37
CA GLY A 341 -0.48 -22.95 -2.81
C GLY A 341 0.77 -23.47 -3.50
N SER A 342 1.22 -22.76 -4.55
CA SER A 342 2.41 -23.14 -5.34
C SER A 342 3.74 -22.77 -4.69
N ARG A 343 3.72 -22.08 -3.54
CA ARG A 343 4.92 -21.55 -2.87
C ARG A 343 5.66 -22.59 -2.03
N LEU A 344 5.05 -23.74 -1.72
CA LEU A 344 5.75 -24.84 -1.07
C LEU A 344 6.84 -25.41 -2.02
N PRO A 345 8.09 -25.63 -1.54
CA PRO A 345 9.14 -26.22 -2.36
C PRO A 345 8.70 -27.54 -3.02
N ALA A 346 8.95 -27.69 -4.32
CA ALA A 346 8.52 -28.84 -5.11
C ALA A 346 8.96 -30.19 -4.50
N ALA A 347 10.15 -30.23 -3.90
CA ALA A 347 10.66 -31.42 -3.20
C ALA A 347 9.78 -31.84 -2.02
N GLN A 348 9.30 -30.89 -1.23
CA GLN A 348 8.45 -31.15 -0.06
C GLN A 348 7.01 -31.46 -0.48
N ALA A 349 6.45 -30.69 -1.42
CA ALA A 349 5.15 -30.99 -2.01
C ALA A 349 5.13 -32.43 -2.59
N GLY A 350 6.16 -32.78 -3.36
CA GLY A 350 6.34 -34.13 -3.91
C GLY A 350 6.42 -35.21 -2.82
N ALA A 351 7.17 -34.97 -1.75
CA ALA A 351 7.28 -35.91 -0.63
C ALA A 351 5.94 -36.15 0.08
N ILE A 352 5.12 -35.10 0.25
CA ILE A 352 3.76 -35.22 0.79
C ILE A 352 2.89 -36.04 -0.17
N TYR A 353 2.87 -35.73 -1.47
CA TYR A 353 2.09 -36.49 -2.46
C TYR A 353 2.51 -37.96 -2.56
N PHE A 354 3.80 -38.28 -2.48
CA PHE A 354 4.26 -39.67 -2.45
C PHE A 354 3.74 -40.43 -1.22
N ARG A 355 3.72 -39.77 -0.04
CA ARG A 355 3.15 -40.37 1.17
C ARG A 355 1.64 -40.64 1.03
N LEU A 356 0.89 -39.73 0.41
CA LEU A 356 -0.54 -39.92 0.09
C LEU A 356 -0.76 -41.13 -0.83
N LEU A 357 0.08 -41.28 -1.86
CA LEU A 357 0.00 -42.38 -2.82
C LEU A 357 0.35 -43.73 -2.18
N ASP A 358 1.34 -43.75 -1.29
CA ASP A 358 1.73 -44.94 -0.52
C ASP A 358 0.57 -45.48 0.30
N GLU A 359 -0.23 -44.61 0.91
CA GLU A 359 -1.39 -45.00 1.72
C GLU A 359 -2.57 -45.52 0.88
N ILE A 360 -2.65 -45.18 -0.40
CA ILE A 360 -3.71 -45.62 -1.32
C ILE A 360 -3.35 -46.99 -1.95
N ASN A 361 -2.23 -47.62 -1.56
CA ASN A 361 -1.73 -48.87 -2.14
C ASN A 361 -1.52 -48.78 -3.67
N SER A 362 -1.03 -47.63 -4.15
CA SER A 362 -0.48 -47.55 -5.51
C SER A 362 0.74 -48.46 -5.61
N SER A 363 0.85 -49.24 -6.69
CA SER A 363 1.94 -50.21 -6.83
C SER A 363 3.30 -49.52 -6.81
N LYS A 364 4.01 -49.59 -5.68
CA LYS A 364 5.34 -49.01 -5.38
C LYS A 364 6.46 -49.29 -6.40
N GLY A 365 6.20 -50.07 -7.44
CA GLY A 365 7.24 -50.65 -8.29
C GLY A 365 7.77 -49.81 -9.46
N LYS A 366 7.28 -48.59 -9.75
CA LYS A 366 7.62 -47.92 -11.05
C LYS A 366 7.75 -46.39 -11.10
N LEU A 367 7.69 -45.66 -10.00
CA LEU A 367 7.90 -44.20 -10.05
C LEU A 367 9.35 -43.87 -9.67
N GLU A 368 10.28 -44.05 -10.62
CA GLU A 368 11.69 -43.59 -10.52
C GLU A 368 11.80 -42.05 -10.61
N ILE A 369 10.92 -41.31 -9.93
CA ILE A 369 10.87 -39.85 -9.97
C ILE A 369 11.30 -39.33 -8.60
N PRO A 370 12.40 -38.55 -8.48
CA PRO A 370 12.76 -37.95 -7.22
C PRO A 370 11.71 -36.91 -6.78
N PRO A 371 11.46 -36.74 -5.46
CA PRO A 371 10.48 -35.77 -4.94
C PRO A 371 10.68 -34.35 -5.49
N SER A 372 11.93 -33.92 -5.70
CA SER A 372 12.28 -32.60 -6.23
C SER A 372 11.81 -32.33 -7.65
N SER A 373 11.55 -33.37 -8.45
CA SER A 373 11.03 -33.24 -9.82
C SER A 373 9.54 -33.60 -9.92
N PHE A 374 8.87 -33.83 -8.79
CA PHE A 374 7.46 -34.16 -8.80
C PHE A 374 6.63 -32.95 -9.27
N ASN A 375 5.84 -33.16 -10.32
CA ASN A 375 4.87 -32.20 -10.82
C ASN A 375 3.52 -32.91 -10.93
N LEU A 376 2.51 -32.36 -10.28
CA LEU A 376 1.20 -33.01 -10.17
C LEU A 376 0.47 -33.11 -11.52
N ALA A 377 0.61 -32.10 -12.38
CA ALA A 377 0.02 -32.12 -13.72
C ALA A 377 0.62 -33.25 -14.55
N HIS A 378 1.95 -33.33 -14.61
CA HIS A 378 2.67 -34.40 -15.30
C HIS A 378 2.38 -35.79 -14.69
N PHE A 379 2.26 -35.88 -13.37
CA PHE A 379 1.86 -37.12 -12.70
C PHE A 379 0.46 -37.57 -13.11
N SER A 380 -0.52 -36.65 -13.15
CA SER A 380 -1.89 -36.96 -13.59
C SER A 380 -1.97 -37.42 -15.06
N GLN A 381 -1.03 -36.98 -15.89
CA GLN A 381 -0.92 -37.40 -17.30
C GLN A 381 -0.32 -38.80 -17.43
N GLN A 382 0.77 -39.09 -16.70
CA GLN A 382 1.49 -40.36 -16.80
C GLN A 382 0.83 -41.50 -16.01
N ASN A 383 0.18 -41.19 -14.88
CA ASN A 383 -0.42 -42.16 -13.97
C ASN A 383 -1.89 -41.79 -13.67
N PRO A 384 -2.77 -41.72 -14.69
CA PRO A 384 -4.14 -41.23 -14.53
C PRO A 384 -4.97 -42.07 -13.55
N GLN A 385 -4.76 -43.39 -13.50
CA GLN A 385 -5.52 -44.27 -12.61
C GLN A 385 -5.20 -44.03 -11.12
N ASP A 386 -3.93 -43.83 -10.78
CA ASP A 386 -3.51 -43.54 -9.41
C ASP A 386 -3.99 -42.16 -8.97
N PHE A 387 -3.91 -41.16 -9.86
CA PHE A 387 -4.45 -39.82 -9.58
C PHE A 387 -5.98 -39.83 -9.38
N ILE A 388 -6.72 -40.59 -10.19
CA ILE A 388 -8.18 -40.76 -10.01
C ILE A 388 -8.50 -41.34 -8.63
N ARG A 389 -7.77 -42.36 -8.18
CA ARG A 389 -7.96 -42.97 -6.85
C ARG A 389 -7.66 -41.98 -5.73
N LEU A 390 -6.59 -41.21 -5.86
CA LEU A 390 -6.23 -40.16 -4.91
C LEU A 390 -7.34 -39.11 -4.80
N TYR A 391 -7.79 -38.57 -5.94
CA TYR A 391 -8.85 -37.56 -5.95
C TYR A 391 -10.17 -38.11 -5.40
N GLN A 392 -10.52 -39.35 -5.74
CA GLN A 392 -11.72 -40.02 -5.21
C GLN A 392 -11.69 -40.19 -3.69
N ARG A 393 -10.54 -40.58 -3.14
CA ARG A 393 -10.38 -40.79 -1.70
C ARG A 393 -10.64 -39.51 -0.91
N PHE A 394 -10.02 -38.41 -1.29
CA PHE A 394 -10.04 -37.18 -0.51
C PHE A 394 -11.19 -36.23 -0.87
N PHE A 395 -11.53 -36.09 -2.16
CA PHE A 395 -12.46 -35.04 -2.60
C PHE A 395 -13.86 -35.55 -2.93
N LEU A 396 -14.04 -36.86 -3.20
CA LEU A 396 -15.35 -37.41 -3.59
C LEU A 396 -16.01 -38.22 -2.47
N THR A 397 -15.24 -39.09 -1.79
CA THR A 397 -15.73 -39.91 -0.68
C THR A 397 -16.20 -39.00 0.48
N ALA A 398 -17.36 -39.30 1.05
CA ALA A 398 -17.83 -38.58 2.23
C ALA A 398 -16.93 -38.87 3.43
N GLY A 399 -16.45 -37.82 4.10
CA GLY A 399 -15.56 -37.90 5.25
C GLY A 399 -15.24 -36.52 5.83
N PRO A 400 -14.53 -36.46 6.98
CA PRO A 400 -14.25 -35.20 7.68
C PRO A 400 -13.42 -34.23 6.81
N PHE A 401 -12.46 -34.74 6.03
CA PHE A 401 -11.67 -33.92 5.10
C PHE A 401 -12.54 -33.21 4.05
N LYS A 402 -13.47 -33.93 3.41
CA LYS A 402 -14.36 -33.35 2.42
C LYS A 402 -15.28 -32.28 3.02
N GLN A 403 -15.84 -32.54 4.20
CA GLN A 403 -16.66 -31.57 4.92
C GLN A 403 -15.87 -30.29 5.22
N LYS A 404 -14.62 -30.42 5.67
CA LYS A 404 -13.76 -29.27 5.94
C LYS A 404 -13.40 -28.50 4.66
N ILE A 405 -13.10 -29.19 3.56
CA ILE A 405 -12.87 -28.56 2.26
C ILE A 405 -14.11 -27.79 1.80
N ASP A 406 -15.29 -28.38 1.88
CA ASP A 406 -16.55 -27.71 1.48
C ASP A 406 -16.82 -26.47 2.35
N GLU A 407 -16.57 -26.54 3.67
CA GLU A 407 -16.63 -25.39 4.59
C GLU A 407 -15.70 -24.25 4.14
N LEU A 408 -14.44 -24.56 3.83
CA LEU A 408 -13.43 -23.58 3.43
C LEU A 408 -13.68 -23.02 2.02
N LEU A 409 -14.21 -23.83 1.09
CA LEU A 409 -14.62 -23.39 -0.24
C LEU A 409 -15.84 -22.45 -0.18
N ASN A 410 -16.72 -22.63 0.82
CA ASN A 410 -17.82 -21.70 1.09
C ASN A 410 -17.31 -20.35 1.63
N LYS A 411 -16.22 -20.35 2.41
CA LYS A 411 -15.50 -19.13 2.83
C LYS A 411 -14.71 -18.46 1.69
N ALA A 412 -14.74 -19.02 0.48
CA ALA A 412 -14.12 -18.48 -0.74
C ALA A 412 -12.61 -18.16 -0.61
N ASN A 413 -11.85 -18.97 0.14
CA ASN A 413 -10.41 -18.80 0.25
C ASN A 413 -9.74 -18.90 -1.15
N PRO A 414 -9.07 -17.84 -1.64
CA PRO A 414 -8.62 -17.77 -3.03
C PRO A 414 -7.47 -18.73 -3.35
N ILE A 415 -6.60 -19.05 -2.39
CA ILE A 415 -5.51 -20.01 -2.57
C ILE A 415 -6.08 -21.42 -2.68
N LEU A 416 -6.97 -21.78 -1.75
CA LEU A 416 -7.63 -23.08 -1.76
C LEU A 416 -8.47 -23.27 -3.04
N LEU A 417 -9.24 -22.27 -3.45
CA LEU A 417 -9.99 -22.28 -4.71
C LEU A 417 -9.08 -22.53 -5.91
N THR A 418 -7.88 -21.96 -5.90
CA THR A 418 -6.89 -22.15 -6.97
C THR A 418 -6.37 -23.58 -7.00
N GLU A 419 -5.95 -24.14 -5.86
CA GLU A 419 -5.44 -25.52 -5.79
C GLU A 419 -6.53 -26.58 -6.06
N VAL A 420 -7.71 -26.45 -5.45
CA VAL A 420 -8.84 -27.37 -5.71
C VAL A 420 -9.32 -27.24 -7.16
N GLY A 421 -9.30 -26.03 -7.73
CA GLY A 421 -9.57 -25.79 -9.14
C GLY A 421 -8.64 -26.56 -10.06
N LYS A 422 -7.32 -26.53 -9.80
CA LYS A 422 -6.32 -27.32 -10.53
C LYS A 422 -6.61 -28.81 -10.44
N LEU A 423 -6.81 -29.33 -9.23
CA LEU A 423 -7.05 -30.74 -8.97
C LEU A 423 -8.31 -31.26 -9.69
N ALA A 424 -9.39 -30.48 -9.71
CA ALA A 424 -10.62 -30.84 -10.41
C ALA A 424 -10.41 -30.96 -11.94
N VAL A 425 -9.63 -30.04 -12.53
CA VAL A 425 -9.28 -30.13 -13.97
C VAL A 425 -8.40 -31.35 -14.24
N TYR A 426 -7.37 -31.58 -13.43
CA TYR A 426 -6.50 -32.75 -13.57
C TYR A 426 -7.26 -34.06 -13.42
N TYR A 427 -8.25 -34.11 -12.53
CA TYR A 427 -9.10 -35.28 -12.36
C TYR A 427 -9.93 -35.54 -13.61
N ALA A 428 -10.54 -34.49 -14.16
CA ALA A 428 -11.34 -34.61 -15.36
C ALA A 428 -10.51 -35.06 -16.57
N ARG A 429 -9.29 -34.51 -16.74
CA ARG A 429 -8.34 -34.91 -17.80
C ARG A 429 -7.81 -36.31 -17.62
N ALA A 430 -7.48 -36.71 -16.39
CA ALA A 430 -7.08 -38.08 -16.07
C ALA A 430 -8.21 -39.07 -16.42
N LYS A 431 -9.47 -38.73 -16.12
CA LYS A 431 -10.64 -39.51 -16.53
C LYS A 431 -10.81 -39.56 -18.04
N GLU A 432 -10.68 -38.42 -18.74
CA GLU A 432 -10.80 -38.34 -20.20
C GLU A 432 -9.84 -39.31 -20.91
N ARG A 433 -8.61 -39.47 -20.41
CA ARG A 433 -7.62 -40.44 -20.93
C ARG A 433 -7.99 -41.90 -20.69
N MET A 434 -8.87 -42.16 -19.72
CA MET A 434 -9.28 -43.52 -19.36
C MET A 434 -10.62 -43.93 -19.99
N VAL A 435 -11.37 -42.97 -20.53
CA VAL A 435 -12.63 -43.22 -21.23
C VAL A 435 -12.36 -43.81 -22.60
N ASN A 436 -12.92 -45.00 -22.85
CA ASN A 436 -12.86 -45.69 -24.14
C ASN A 436 -14.26 -45.74 -24.80
N SER A 437 -14.35 -46.21 -26.04
CA SER A 437 -15.62 -46.34 -26.78
C SER A 437 -16.69 -47.25 -26.12
N HIS A 438 -16.34 -47.94 -25.03
CA HIS A 438 -17.20 -48.86 -24.27
C HIS A 438 -17.53 -48.33 -22.86
N SER A 439 -17.10 -47.10 -22.53
CA SER A 439 -17.37 -46.43 -21.25
C SER A 439 -18.84 -46.08 -21.07
N ARG A 440 -19.30 -45.98 -19.80
CA ARG A 440 -20.69 -45.65 -19.51
C ARG A 440 -21.02 -44.23 -20.00
N PRO A 441 -22.22 -43.96 -20.55
CA PRO A 441 -22.62 -42.62 -21.03
C PRO A 441 -22.46 -41.50 -19.97
N GLY A 442 -22.54 -41.84 -18.69
CA GLY A 442 -22.36 -40.89 -17.58
C GLY A 442 -20.92 -40.39 -17.37
N GLU A 443 -19.90 -41.11 -17.86
CA GLU A 443 -18.49 -40.72 -17.67
C GLU A 443 -18.14 -39.42 -18.42
N GLY A 444 -18.72 -39.21 -19.61
CA GLY A 444 -18.54 -37.96 -20.37
C GLY A 444 -19.19 -36.75 -19.70
N LEU A 445 -20.37 -36.95 -19.07
CA LEU A 445 -21.04 -35.88 -18.30
C LEU A 445 -20.25 -35.53 -17.04
N GLU A 446 -19.68 -36.54 -16.37
CA GLU A 446 -18.84 -36.34 -15.20
C GLU A 446 -17.55 -35.56 -15.54
N ILE A 447 -16.87 -35.90 -16.63
CA ILE A 447 -15.69 -35.17 -17.10
C ILE A 447 -16.04 -33.70 -17.35
N LYS A 448 -17.14 -33.44 -18.08
CA LYS A 448 -17.60 -32.07 -18.34
C LYS A 448 -17.90 -31.31 -17.05
N TYR A 449 -18.54 -31.97 -16.09
CA TYR A 449 -18.86 -31.39 -14.78
C TYR A 449 -17.60 -30.95 -14.02
N TYR A 450 -16.59 -31.80 -13.88
CA TYR A 450 -15.36 -31.43 -13.15
C TYR A 450 -14.48 -30.43 -13.90
N LEU A 451 -14.47 -30.43 -15.24
CA LEU A 451 -13.83 -29.36 -16.01
C LEU A 451 -14.50 -28.00 -15.74
N GLN A 452 -15.85 -27.97 -15.78
CA GLN A 452 -16.60 -26.75 -15.48
C GLN A 452 -16.43 -26.30 -14.03
N MET A 453 -16.42 -27.24 -13.08
CA MET A 453 -16.19 -26.97 -11.68
C MET A 453 -14.80 -26.37 -11.44
N GLY A 454 -13.76 -26.97 -12.00
CA GLY A 454 -12.39 -26.47 -11.88
C GLY A 454 -12.25 -25.05 -12.42
N VAL A 455 -12.78 -24.79 -13.63
CA VAL A 455 -12.83 -23.43 -14.21
C VAL A 455 -13.63 -22.46 -13.32
N SER A 456 -14.73 -22.91 -12.71
CA SER A 456 -15.54 -22.06 -11.83
C SER A 456 -14.79 -21.66 -10.55
N TYR A 457 -14.00 -22.56 -9.96
CA TYR A 457 -13.18 -22.26 -8.79
C TYR A 457 -12.04 -21.31 -9.13
N LEU A 458 -11.33 -21.52 -10.25
CA LEU A 458 -10.30 -20.60 -10.73
C LEU A 458 -10.87 -19.20 -11.01
N LEU A 459 -12.06 -19.12 -11.62
CA LEU A 459 -12.73 -17.84 -11.86
C LEU A 459 -13.15 -17.15 -10.55
N ARG A 460 -13.67 -17.90 -9.57
CA ARG A 460 -13.98 -17.38 -8.24
C ARG A 460 -12.71 -16.86 -7.54
N ALA A 461 -11.60 -17.57 -7.66
CA ALA A 461 -10.31 -17.14 -7.13
C ALA A 461 -9.82 -15.84 -7.79
N LEU A 462 -9.90 -15.70 -9.12
CA LEU A 462 -9.52 -14.47 -9.83
C LEU A 462 -10.38 -13.27 -9.45
N ARG A 463 -11.68 -13.48 -9.20
CA ARG A 463 -12.60 -12.42 -8.79
C ARG A 463 -12.28 -11.84 -7.41
N SER A 464 -11.43 -12.49 -6.61
CA SER A 464 -10.86 -11.87 -5.40
C SER A 464 -10.01 -10.63 -5.72
N GLY A 465 -9.53 -10.49 -6.97
CA GLY A 465 -8.70 -9.36 -7.40
C GLY A 465 -7.25 -9.44 -6.90
N HIS A 466 -6.82 -10.57 -6.35
CA HIS A 466 -5.51 -10.69 -5.72
C HIS A 466 -4.37 -10.92 -6.74
N PRO A 467 -3.30 -10.10 -6.76
CA PRO A 467 -2.22 -10.21 -7.74
C PRO A 467 -1.49 -11.57 -7.76
N LEU A 468 -1.26 -12.16 -6.58
CA LEU A 468 -0.61 -13.49 -6.49
C LEU A 468 -1.41 -14.55 -7.24
N ILE A 469 -2.74 -14.55 -7.09
CA ILE A 469 -3.63 -15.53 -7.71
C ILE A 469 -3.65 -15.33 -9.23
N THR A 470 -3.69 -14.08 -9.69
CA THR A 470 -3.55 -13.74 -11.11
C THR A 470 -2.24 -14.29 -11.68
N CYS A 471 -1.12 -14.09 -10.97
CA CYS A 471 0.19 -14.60 -11.40
C CYS A 471 0.27 -16.12 -11.37
N GLU A 472 -0.27 -16.79 -10.36
CA GLU A 472 -0.33 -18.24 -10.29
C GLU A 472 -1.16 -18.82 -11.44
N ILE A 473 -2.34 -18.26 -11.72
CA ILE A 473 -3.19 -18.73 -12.80
C ILE A 473 -2.57 -18.48 -14.18
N ASP A 474 -1.92 -17.34 -14.38
CA ASP A 474 -1.12 -17.05 -15.59
C ASP A 474 0.02 -18.06 -15.77
N ALA A 475 0.74 -18.41 -14.69
CA ALA A 475 1.80 -19.40 -14.73
C ALA A 475 1.26 -20.79 -15.10
N ILE A 476 0.11 -21.20 -14.55
CA ILE A 476 -0.53 -22.47 -14.91
C ILE A 476 -0.90 -22.47 -16.39
N LEU A 477 -1.61 -21.45 -16.88
CA LEU A 477 -2.06 -21.40 -18.27
C LEU A 477 -0.89 -21.33 -19.27
N SER A 478 0.24 -20.78 -18.86
CA SER A 478 1.45 -20.70 -19.67
C SER A 478 2.26 -22.00 -19.69
N THR A 479 2.23 -22.77 -18.61
CA THR A 479 3.05 -23.99 -18.44
C THR A 479 2.28 -25.26 -18.78
N ASP A 480 0.96 -25.24 -18.63
CA ASP A 480 0.09 -26.41 -18.76
C ASP A 480 -0.95 -26.19 -19.86
N SER A 481 -0.67 -26.72 -21.05
CA SER A 481 -1.53 -26.60 -22.22
C SER A 481 -2.90 -27.27 -22.07
N GLU A 482 -3.10 -28.10 -21.04
CA GLU A 482 -4.34 -28.85 -20.84
C GLU A 482 -5.37 -28.10 -19.98
N MET A 483 -4.93 -27.04 -19.29
CA MET A 483 -5.77 -26.19 -18.46
C MET A 483 -6.69 -25.34 -19.35
N PRO A 484 -8.02 -25.55 -19.31
CA PRO A 484 -8.94 -24.82 -20.17
C PRO A 484 -9.06 -23.37 -19.72
N CYS A 485 -8.87 -22.43 -20.66
CA CYS A 485 -9.12 -21.01 -20.43
C CYS A 485 -10.50 -20.61 -20.96
N SER A 486 -11.46 -20.36 -20.05
CA SER A 486 -12.78 -19.86 -20.44
C SER A 486 -12.71 -18.38 -20.81
N THR A 487 -13.67 -17.91 -21.62
CA THR A 487 -13.80 -16.49 -21.97
C THR A 487 -13.85 -15.60 -20.73
N ALA A 488 -14.61 -16.01 -19.70
CA ALA A 488 -14.72 -15.29 -18.43
C ALA A 488 -13.38 -15.16 -17.71
N MET A 489 -12.60 -16.25 -17.66
CA MET A 489 -11.28 -16.27 -17.02
C MET A 489 -10.28 -15.39 -17.79
N ALA A 490 -10.25 -15.49 -19.11
CA ALA A 490 -9.39 -14.65 -19.94
C ALA A 490 -9.73 -13.15 -19.78
N THR A 491 -11.01 -12.79 -19.64
CA THR A 491 -11.42 -11.41 -19.39
C THR A 491 -10.98 -10.90 -18.03
N GLU A 492 -11.13 -11.69 -16.95
CA GLU A 492 -10.66 -11.29 -15.62
C GLU A 492 -9.13 -11.18 -15.54
N LEU A 493 -8.39 -12.08 -16.20
CA LEU A 493 -6.93 -11.98 -16.33
C LEU A 493 -6.52 -10.73 -17.10
N ALA A 494 -7.18 -10.43 -18.23
CA ALA A 494 -6.93 -9.21 -18.99
C ALA A 494 -7.19 -7.96 -18.15
N ARG A 495 -8.25 -7.99 -17.33
CA ARG A 495 -8.61 -6.89 -16.42
C ARG A 495 -7.54 -6.71 -15.35
N SER A 496 -7.17 -7.78 -14.64
CA SER A 496 -6.17 -7.74 -13.58
C SER A 496 -4.81 -7.25 -14.09
N PHE A 497 -4.33 -7.77 -15.23
CA PHE A 497 -3.06 -7.32 -15.81
C PHE A 497 -3.10 -5.88 -16.35
N SER A 498 -4.28 -5.37 -16.74
CA SER A 498 -4.44 -3.96 -17.10
C SER A 498 -4.29 -3.02 -15.90
N GLU A 499 -4.56 -3.50 -14.69
CA GLU A 499 -4.43 -2.73 -13.44
C GLU A 499 -2.98 -2.77 -12.92
N THR A 500 -2.26 -3.88 -13.11
CA THR A 500 -0.85 -4.03 -12.71
C THR A 500 0.16 -3.54 -13.77
N ASN A 501 -0.29 -2.77 -14.76
CA ASN A 501 0.51 -2.21 -15.85
C ASN A 501 1.28 -3.25 -16.71
N GLN A 502 0.84 -4.51 -16.73
CA GLN A 502 1.41 -5.58 -17.57
C GLN A 502 0.65 -5.67 -18.91
N LEU A 503 0.67 -4.57 -19.66
CA LEU A 503 -0.23 -4.33 -20.81
C LEU A 503 -0.12 -5.43 -21.89
N LYS A 504 1.09 -5.90 -22.19
CA LYS A 504 1.32 -6.99 -23.15
C LYS A 504 0.57 -8.29 -22.78
N LYS A 505 0.57 -8.66 -21.49
CA LYS A 505 -0.18 -9.84 -21.02
C LYS A 505 -1.67 -9.58 -21.08
N ALA A 506 -2.11 -8.41 -20.66
CA ALA A 506 -3.51 -8.01 -20.74
C ALA A 506 -4.05 -8.12 -22.18
N ARG A 507 -3.29 -7.64 -23.17
CA ARG A 507 -3.64 -7.74 -24.59
C ARG A 507 -3.65 -9.19 -25.09
N SER A 508 -2.72 -10.04 -24.64
CA SER A 508 -2.72 -11.46 -24.98
C SER A 508 -4.00 -12.16 -24.51
N TYR A 509 -4.39 -11.94 -23.25
CA TYR A 509 -5.61 -12.52 -22.69
C TYR A 509 -6.89 -11.94 -23.29
N LEU A 510 -6.92 -10.63 -23.62
CA LEU A 510 -8.04 -10.05 -24.36
C LEU A 510 -8.22 -10.74 -25.73
N ARG A 511 -7.13 -11.00 -26.47
CA ARG A 511 -7.20 -11.71 -27.75
C ARG A 511 -7.69 -13.15 -27.58
N LEU A 512 -7.28 -13.83 -26.51
CA LEU A 512 -7.78 -15.17 -26.18
C LEU A 512 -9.29 -15.14 -25.89
N ALA A 513 -9.75 -14.17 -25.08
CA ALA A 513 -11.16 -13.99 -24.78
C ALA A 513 -12.00 -13.69 -26.03
N LEU A 514 -11.52 -12.81 -26.92
CA LEU A 514 -12.21 -12.50 -28.18
C LEU A 514 -12.30 -13.74 -29.08
N LYS A 515 -11.23 -14.53 -29.20
CA LYS A 515 -11.23 -15.77 -29.99
C LYS A 515 -12.18 -16.83 -29.42
N SER A 516 -12.20 -17.02 -28.10
CA SER A 516 -13.08 -18.00 -27.45
C SER A 516 -14.54 -17.59 -27.53
N HIS A 517 -14.84 -16.29 -27.40
CA HIS A 517 -16.20 -15.75 -27.56
C HIS A 517 -16.75 -15.92 -28.98
N GLN A 518 -15.90 -15.75 -30.00
CA GLN A 518 -16.27 -15.93 -31.41
C GLN A 518 -16.50 -17.41 -31.79
N SER A 519 -15.82 -18.34 -31.13
CA SER A 519 -15.88 -19.78 -31.46
C SER A 519 -17.02 -20.52 -30.75
N ASN A 520 -17.41 -20.12 -29.54
CA ASN A 520 -18.52 -20.71 -28.78
C ASN A 520 -19.49 -19.65 -28.20
N PRO A 521 -20.37 -19.03 -29.01
CA PRO A 521 -21.37 -18.07 -28.52
C PRO A 521 -22.48 -18.70 -27.66
N LYS A 522 -22.44 -20.02 -27.42
CA LYS A 522 -23.47 -20.79 -26.67
C LYS A 522 -23.04 -21.29 -25.29
N ASP A 523 -21.78 -21.08 -24.86
CA ASP A 523 -21.31 -21.50 -23.52
C ASP A 523 -21.74 -20.53 -22.39
N THR A 524 -22.32 -19.38 -22.72
CA THR A 524 -23.13 -18.58 -21.80
C THR A 524 -24.57 -19.09 -21.93
N GLY A 525 -25.00 -19.97 -21.02
CA GLY A 525 -26.31 -20.64 -21.08
C GLY A 525 -27.46 -19.66 -21.35
N ASP A 526 -28.38 -20.06 -22.24
CA ASP A 526 -29.72 -19.58 -22.65
C ASP A 526 -30.14 -18.08 -22.57
N ASP A 527 -29.35 -17.19 -21.97
CA ASP A 527 -29.64 -15.77 -21.79
C ASP A 527 -28.80 -14.93 -22.76
N LYS A 528 -29.42 -14.45 -23.84
CA LYS A 528 -28.85 -13.48 -24.79
C LYS A 528 -28.22 -12.26 -24.10
N THR A 529 -28.77 -11.87 -22.96
CA THR A 529 -28.30 -10.79 -22.08
C THR A 529 -26.88 -11.01 -21.53
N SER A 530 -26.45 -12.25 -21.26
CA SER A 530 -25.12 -12.56 -20.72
C SER A 530 -24.02 -12.42 -21.78
N ALA A 531 -24.29 -12.85 -23.02
CA ALA A 531 -23.36 -12.72 -24.14
C ALA A 531 -23.17 -11.25 -24.57
N GLU A 532 -24.24 -10.46 -24.54
CA GLU A 532 -24.18 -9.01 -24.80
C GLU A 532 -23.37 -8.27 -23.73
N GLN A 533 -23.58 -8.58 -22.44
CA GLN A 533 -22.77 -8.04 -21.33
C GLN A 533 -21.29 -8.40 -21.45
N MET A 534 -20.99 -9.63 -21.87
CA MET A 534 -19.61 -10.08 -22.05
C MET A 534 -18.92 -9.37 -23.22
N THR A 535 -19.64 -9.18 -24.33
CA THR A 535 -19.15 -8.42 -25.49
C THR A 535 -18.86 -6.97 -25.09
N HIS A 536 -19.78 -6.35 -24.36
CA HIS A 536 -19.63 -5.00 -23.84
C HIS A 536 -18.38 -4.84 -22.96
N ARG A 537 -18.16 -5.78 -22.03
CA ARG A 537 -16.98 -5.79 -21.17
C ARG A 537 -15.67 -5.93 -21.94
N LEU A 538 -15.64 -6.78 -22.97
CA LEU A 538 -14.47 -6.95 -23.82
C LEU A 538 -14.14 -5.68 -24.60
N GLU A 539 -15.16 -5.00 -25.14
CA GLU A 539 -14.99 -3.73 -25.86
C GLU A 539 -14.47 -2.61 -24.93
N LEU A 540 -14.99 -2.49 -23.71
CA LEU A 540 -14.49 -1.51 -22.74
C LEU A 540 -13.05 -1.79 -22.32
N LEU A 541 -12.68 -3.08 -22.19
CA LEU A 541 -11.32 -3.47 -21.86
C LEU A 541 -10.35 -3.21 -23.03
N GLU A 542 -10.81 -3.40 -24.27
CA GLU A 542 -10.06 -3.03 -25.47
C GLU A 542 -9.81 -1.51 -25.52
N ILE A 543 -10.85 -0.70 -25.28
CA ILE A 543 -10.73 0.76 -25.20
C ILE A 543 -9.74 1.16 -24.10
N LYS A 544 -9.83 0.55 -22.90
CA LYS A 544 -8.90 0.81 -21.80
C LYS A 544 -7.45 0.52 -22.21
N LEU A 545 -7.19 -0.63 -22.83
CA LEU A 545 -5.84 -1.00 -23.26
C LEU A 545 -5.34 -0.10 -24.39
N ASP A 546 -6.20 0.31 -25.32
CA ASP A 546 -5.83 1.26 -26.38
C ASP A 546 -5.43 2.62 -25.80
N ILE A 547 -6.14 3.10 -24.77
CA ILE A 547 -5.77 4.35 -24.07
C ILE A 547 -4.42 4.22 -23.35
N LEU A 548 -4.11 3.05 -22.77
CA LEU A 548 -2.90 2.83 -21.99
C LEU A 548 -1.67 2.51 -22.85
N GLU A 549 -1.84 1.83 -23.98
CA GLU A 549 -0.74 1.36 -24.83
C GLU A 549 -0.38 2.31 -25.97
N LYS A 550 -1.38 2.96 -26.58
CA LYS A 550 -1.19 3.76 -27.80
C LYS A 550 -0.91 5.22 -27.44
N THR A 551 -0.34 5.96 -28.40
CA THR A 551 -0.03 7.39 -28.28
C THR A 551 -0.48 8.15 -29.52
N GLY A 552 -0.75 9.45 -29.39
CA GLY A 552 -1.16 10.30 -30.52
C GLY A 552 -2.60 10.04 -30.97
N ASP A 553 -2.83 10.02 -32.28
CA ASP A 553 -4.18 9.98 -32.86
C ASP A 553 -4.98 8.73 -32.46
N GLU A 554 -4.32 7.58 -32.35
CA GLU A 554 -5.00 6.33 -31.96
C GLU A 554 -5.44 6.35 -30.48
N GLN A 555 -4.64 6.95 -29.61
CA GLN A 555 -4.99 7.16 -28.20
C GLN A 555 -6.18 8.12 -28.11
N GLN A 556 -6.14 9.22 -28.87
CA GLN A 556 -7.20 10.21 -28.92
C GLN A 556 -8.52 9.61 -29.42
N TYR A 557 -8.46 8.73 -30.43
CA TYR A 557 -9.63 8.00 -30.93
C TYR A 557 -10.26 7.11 -29.84
N ALA A 558 -9.45 6.38 -29.08
CA ALA A 558 -9.94 5.54 -27.99
C ALA A 558 -10.56 6.37 -26.85
N ILE A 559 -9.94 7.50 -26.48
CA ILE A 559 -10.47 8.44 -25.49
C ILE A 559 -11.81 9.01 -25.94
N ASN A 560 -11.93 9.45 -27.19
CA ASN A 560 -13.18 9.97 -27.73
C ASN A 560 -14.29 8.91 -27.77
N THR A 561 -13.92 7.66 -28.07
CA THR A 561 -14.86 6.53 -28.04
C THR A 561 -15.37 6.27 -26.63
N LEU A 562 -14.48 6.29 -25.62
CA LEU A 562 -14.85 6.15 -24.21
C LEU A 562 -15.80 7.25 -23.75
N ILE A 563 -15.48 8.51 -24.06
CA ILE A 563 -16.31 9.67 -23.71
C ILE A 563 -17.68 9.57 -24.37
N LYS A 564 -17.74 9.18 -25.64
CA LYS A 564 -19.01 9.02 -26.36
C LYS A 564 -19.89 7.97 -25.69
N ARG A 565 -19.34 6.84 -25.27
CA ARG A 565 -20.08 5.79 -24.54
C ARG A 565 -20.55 6.26 -23.17
N ALA A 566 -19.69 6.93 -22.40
CA ALA A 566 -20.08 7.51 -21.11
C ALA A 566 -21.26 8.49 -21.25
N LYS A 567 -21.28 9.31 -22.31
CA LYS A 567 -22.42 10.22 -22.61
C LYS A 567 -23.72 9.50 -23.01
N GLN A 568 -23.63 8.26 -23.48
CA GLN A 568 -24.78 7.42 -23.84
C GLN A 568 -25.39 6.68 -22.64
N GLN A 569 -25.06 7.09 -21.40
CA GLN A 569 -25.52 6.48 -20.13
C GLN A 569 -25.03 5.04 -19.90
N ASP A 570 -23.91 4.67 -20.51
CA ASP A 570 -23.21 3.44 -20.18
C ASP A 570 -22.46 3.60 -18.85
N LYS A 571 -23.03 3.03 -17.78
CA LYS A 571 -22.48 3.12 -16.42
C LYS A 571 -21.07 2.53 -16.30
N GLU A 572 -20.74 1.47 -17.03
CA GLU A 572 -19.42 0.84 -16.95
C GLU A 572 -18.36 1.72 -17.64
N ALA A 573 -18.70 2.32 -18.79
CA ALA A 573 -17.84 3.32 -19.45
C ALA A 573 -17.65 4.59 -18.61
N GLU A 574 -18.68 5.04 -17.91
CA GLU A 574 -18.62 6.20 -17.01
C GLU A 574 -17.69 5.95 -15.83
N ILE A 575 -17.78 4.78 -15.19
CA ILE A 575 -16.86 4.37 -14.11
C ILE A 575 -15.42 4.31 -14.64
N LEU A 576 -15.20 3.69 -15.80
CA LEU A 576 -13.88 3.58 -16.41
C LEU A 576 -13.30 4.97 -16.75
N TYR A 577 -14.12 5.87 -17.31
CA TYR A 577 -13.72 7.24 -17.60
C TYR A 577 -13.33 8.00 -16.32
N CYS A 578 -14.15 7.88 -15.26
CA CYS A 578 -13.88 8.48 -13.96
C CYS A 578 -12.58 7.96 -13.30
N GLN A 579 -12.25 6.69 -13.50
CA GLN A 579 -11.00 6.10 -13.02
C GLN A 579 -9.79 6.59 -13.83
N LEU A 580 -9.90 6.63 -15.16
CA LEU A 580 -8.80 6.97 -16.05
C LEU A 580 -8.44 8.46 -16.01
N GLN A 581 -9.40 9.37 -15.81
CA GLN A 581 -9.11 10.81 -15.67
C GLN A 581 -8.22 11.15 -14.46
N LEU A 582 -8.15 10.26 -13.46
CA LEU A 582 -7.31 10.43 -12.25
C LEU A 582 -5.96 9.73 -12.35
N THR A 583 -5.70 8.96 -13.41
CA THR A 583 -4.51 8.12 -13.53
C THR A 583 -3.74 8.35 -14.83
N VAL A 584 -4.42 8.73 -15.92
CA VAL A 584 -3.84 8.89 -17.25
C VAL A 584 -3.87 10.37 -17.68
N PRO A 585 -2.69 10.99 -17.95
CA PRO A 585 -2.61 12.41 -18.34
C PRO A 585 -3.45 12.79 -19.56
N ALA A 586 -3.50 11.94 -20.59
CA ALA A 586 -4.27 12.22 -21.81
C ALA A 586 -5.78 12.27 -21.55
N VAL A 587 -6.28 11.40 -20.68
CA VAL A 587 -7.68 11.37 -20.28
C VAL A 587 -8.02 12.56 -19.37
N ALA A 588 -7.10 12.93 -18.48
CA ALA A 588 -7.23 14.12 -17.64
C ALA A 588 -7.36 15.40 -18.48
N LEU A 589 -6.53 15.54 -19.52
CA LEU A 589 -6.63 16.65 -20.47
C LEU A 589 -7.96 16.63 -21.25
N ALA A 590 -8.41 15.46 -21.68
CA ALA A 590 -9.72 15.32 -22.33
C ALA A 590 -10.89 15.69 -21.39
N ALA A 591 -10.80 15.37 -20.10
CA ALA A 591 -11.77 15.78 -19.09
C ALA A 591 -11.83 17.30 -18.92
N ILE A 592 -10.69 17.99 -18.97
CA ILE A 592 -10.66 19.45 -19.00
C ILE A 592 -11.45 19.99 -20.21
N PHE A 593 -11.25 19.43 -21.40
CA PHE A 593 -12.01 19.86 -22.59
C PHE A 593 -13.52 19.57 -22.46
N GLN A 594 -13.91 18.44 -21.87
CA GLN A 594 -15.33 18.14 -21.62
C GLN A 594 -15.98 19.08 -20.61
N TRP A 595 -15.23 19.51 -19.58
CA TRP A 595 -15.66 20.53 -18.64
C TRP A 595 -15.85 21.88 -19.33
N LYS A 596 -14.94 22.29 -20.22
CA LYS A 596 -15.10 23.52 -21.03
C LYS A 596 -16.37 23.47 -21.88
N ALA A 597 -16.75 22.30 -22.40
CA ALA A 597 -17.98 22.08 -23.13
C ALA A 597 -19.25 21.98 -22.25
N GLY A 598 -19.13 22.16 -20.93
CA GLY A 598 -20.25 22.19 -19.98
C GLY A 598 -20.77 20.81 -19.55
N THR A 599 -20.02 19.73 -19.80
CA THR A 599 -20.50 18.35 -19.62
C THR A 599 -19.67 17.49 -18.66
N GLY A 600 -18.73 18.07 -17.91
CA GLY A 600 -17.82 17.32 -17.03
C GLY A 600 -17.65 17.94 -15.64
N ILE A 601 -17.02 17.20 -14.73
CA ILE A 601 -16.63 17.65 -13.38
C ILE A 601 -15.12 17.88 -13.37
N LEU A 602 -14.69 19.07 -12.97
CA LEU A 602 -13.27 19.41 -12.86
C LEU A 602 -12.81 19.24 -11.40
N SER A 603 -11.60 18.72 -11.19
CA SER A 603 -10.98 18.62 -9.87
C SER A 603 -9.50 18.98 -9.92
N LEU A 604 -8.94 19.38 -8.77
CA LEU A 604 -7.53 19.73 -8.68
C LEU A 604 -6.60 18.58 -9.08
N GLY A 605 -7.00 17.33 -8.80
CA GLY A 605 -6.26 16.13 -9.17
C GLY A 605 -6.15 15.95 -10.69
N ILE A 606 -7.25 16.17 -11.42
CA ILE A 606 -7.29 16.11 -12.89
C ILE A 606 -6.37 17.18 -13.49
N ILE A 607 -6.43 18.42 -12.96
CA ILE A 607 -5.64 19.54 -13.48
C ILE A 607 -4.13 19.28 -13.33
N LYS A 608 -3.69 18.86 -12.14
CA LYS A 608 -2.27 18.51 -11.88
C LYS A 608 -1.77 17.38 -12.78
N LEU A 609 -2.64 16.44 -13.14
CA LEU A 609 -2.26 15.30 -13.96
C LEU A 609 -2.20 15.66 -15.46
N ALA A 610 -3.09 16.56 -15.91
CA ALA A 610 -3.10 17.11 -17.26
C ALA A 610 -1.91 18.05 -17.55
N GLU A 611 -1.39 18.73 -16.52
CA GLU A 611 -0.20 19.59 -16.60
C GLU A 611 1.01 18.88 -17.22
N LYS A 612 1.11 17.54 -17.04
CA LYS A 612 2.19 16.73 -17.63
C LYS A 612 2.17 16.66 -19.16
N ILE A 613 1.03 16.92 -19.79
CA ILE A 613 0.89 16.94 -21.25
C ILE A 613 0.86 18.36 -21.77
N ASP A 614 -0.02 19.19 -21.21
CA ASP A 614 -0.21 20.56 -21.65
C ASP A 614 -0.27 21.50 -20.42
N PRO A 615 0.89 22.04 -20.01
CA PRO A 615 0.98 22.97 -18.88
C PRO A 615 0.13 24.23 -19.07
N ALA A 616 -0.03 24.70 -20.31
CA ALA A 616 -0.75 25.93 -20.62
C ALA A 616 -2.25 25.77 -20.42
N VAL A 617 -2.81 24.69 -20.96
CA VAL A 617 -4.23 24.35 -20.76
C VAL A 617 -4.51 24.06 -19.29
N ALA A 618 -3.61 23.38 -18.58
CA ALA A 618 -3.74 23.10 -17.16
C ALA A 618 -3.71 24.37 -16.30
N ALA A 619 -2.77 25.29 -16.55
CA ALA A 619 -2.66 26.57 -15.83
C ALA A 619 -3.91 27.43 -16.00
N TRP A 620 -4.41 27.57 -17.24
CA TRP A 620 -5.66 28.30 -17.50
C TRP A 620 -6.87 27.64 -16.82
N SER A 621 -6.96 26.30 -16.89
CA SER A 621 -8.05 25.58 -16.25
C SER A 621 -8.00 25.62 -14.72
N LEU A 622 -6.80 25.72 -14.12
CA LEU A 622 -6.64 25.96 -12.70
C LEU A 622 -7.18 27.33 -12.28
N ASN A 623 -6.87 28.37 -13.07
CA ASN A 623 -7.43 29.70 -12.85
C ASN A 623 -8.97 29.68 -12.93
N GLN A 624 -9.53 29.06 -13.96
CA GLN A 624 -10.98 28.95 -14.12
C GLN A 624 -11.65 28.11 -13.02
N TYR A 625 -10.97 27.08 -12.50
CA TYR A 625 -11.42 26.33 -11.33
C TYR A 625 -11.48 27.22 -10.09
N ASN A 626 -10.44 28.02 -9.84
CA ASN A 626 -10.40 28.97 -8.73
C ASN A 626 -11.55 29.98 -8.80
N ILE A 627 -11.82 30.52 -9.99
CA ILE A 627 -12.87 31.53 -10.19
C ILE A 627 -14.27 30.90 -10.06
N ARG A 628 -14.57 29.85 -10.83
CA ARG A 628 -15.95 29.35 -10.97
C ARG A 628 -16.40 28.41 -9.86
N ILE A 629 -15.46 27.73 -9.21
CA ILE A 629 -15.77 26.69 -8.21
C ILE A 629 -15.40 27.13 -6.80
N LEU A 630 -14.25 27.80 -6.62
CA LEU A 630 -13.80 28.25 -5.30
C LEU A 630 -14.16 29.71 -4.97
N ASP A 631 -14.82 30.43 -5.89
CA ASP A 631 -15.19 31.84 -5.76
C ASP A 631 -13.99 32.74 -5.36
N LYS A 632 -12.81 32.42 -5.89
CA LYS A 632 -11.58 33.18 -5.68
C LYS A 632 -11.37 34.19 -6.79
N LYS A 633 -10.56 35.21 -6.48
CA LYS A 633 -10.10 36.17 -7.50
C LYS A 633 -9.28 35.46 -8.58
N PRO A 634 -9.32 35.96 -9.83
CA PRO A 634 -8.44 35.50 -10.91
C PRO A 634 -6.97 35.58 -10.52
N ASP A 635 -6.20 34.55 -10.86
CA ASP A 635 -4.75 34.51 -10.64
C ASP A 635 -4.04 34.88 -11.95
N LEU A 636 -3.55 36.11 -12.02
CA LEU A 636 -2.81 36.64 -13.16
C LEU A 636 -1.51 35.86 -13.46
N GLY A 637 -0.89 35.23 -12.46
CA GLY A 637 0.29 34.40 -12.67
C GLY A 637 -0.03 33.15 -13.49
N LEU A 638 -1.13 32.48 -13.18
CA LEU A 638 -1.60 31.31 -13.94
C LEU A 638 -2.08 31.67 -15.35
N VAL A 639 -2.76 32.80 -15.51
CA VAL A 639 -3.17 33.31 -16.83
C VAL A 639 -1.93 33.63 -17.67
N SER A 640 -0.94 34.30 -17.09
CA SER A 640 0.30 34.67 -17.78
C SER A 640 1.08 33.44 -18.27
N GLN A 641 1.14 32.36 -17.49
CA GLN A 641 1.77 31.11 -17.92
C GLN A 641 1.10 30.52 -19.17
N ALA A 642 -0.23 30.54 -19.24
CA ALA A 642 -0.96 30.07 -20.42
C ALA A 642 -0.82 31.03 -21.62
N VAL A 643 -0.73 32.34 -21.38
CA VAL A 643 -0.50 33.35 -22.44
C VAL A 643 0.86 33.20 -23.09
N LEU A 644 1.92 32.95 -22.31
CA LEU A 644 3.28 32.71 -22.84
C LEU A 644 3.35 31.49 -23.77
N ALA A 645 2.42 30.55 -23.62
CA ALA A 645 2.28 29.39 -24.50
C ALA A 645 1.33 29.62 -25.69
N ASN A 646 0.96 30.88 -25.99
CA ASN A 646 0.04 31.27 -27.06
C ASN A 646 -1.39 30.70 -26.91
N PHE A 647 -1.87 30.44 -25.70
CA PHE A 647 -3.21 29.87 -25.50
C PHE A 647 -4.32 30.93 -25.65
N GLU A 648 -5.07 30.90 -26.75
CA GLU A 648 -6.07 31.91 -27.13
C GLU A 648 -7.09 32.28 -26.02
N PRO A 649 -7.72 31.34 -25.29
CA PRO A 649 -8.64 31.69 -24.21
C PRO A 649 -7.98 32.48 -23.07
N ALA A 650 -6.71 32.19 -22.77
CA ALA A 650 -5.97 32.93 -21.75
C ALA A 650 -5.61 34.34 -22.23
N ILE A 651 -5.36 34.51 -23.53
CA ILE A 651 -5.09 35.82 -24.16
C ILE A 651 -6.34 36.71 -24.07
N ILE A 652 -7.52 36.16 -24.36
CA ILE A 652 -8.79 36.90 -24.24
C ILE A 652 -9.01 37.29 -22.77
N GLU A 653 -8.87 36.35 -21.84
CA GLU A 653 -9.06 36.59 -20.42
C GLU A 653 -8.06 37.63 -19.87
N LEU A 654 -6.79 37.58 -20.27
CA LEU A 654 -5.81 38.59 -19.88
C LEU A 654 -6.27 40.00 -20.31
N ASN A 655 -6.72 40.16 -21.55
CA ASN A 655 -7.18 41.46 -22.05
C ASN A 655 -8.43 41.98 -21.34
N ASP A 656 -9.38 41.08 -21.02
CA ASP A 656 -10.57 41.43 -20.24
C ASP A 656 -10.20 41.86 -18.81
N LEU A 657 -9.27 41.14 -18.16
CA LEU A 657 -8.77 41.48 -16.83
C LEU A 657 -8.05 42.82 -16.82
N LEU A 658 -7.26 43.15 -17.84
CA LEU A 658 -6.58 44.45 -17.97
C LEU A 658 -7.58 45.60 -18.21
N ASN A 659 -8.74 45.34 -18.82
CA ASN A 659 -9.79 46.34 -19.02
C ASN A 659 -10.74 46.49 -17.80
N SER A 660 -10.62 45.62 -16.79
CA SER A 660 -11.55 45.52 -15.66
C SER A 660 -11.52 46.71 -14.66
N SER A 661 -12.24 46.57 -13.54
CA SER A 661 -12.47 47.65 -12.56
C SER A 661 -11.19 48.08 -11.82
N HIS A 662 -11.14 49.35 -11.41
CA HIS A 662 -10.00 49.98 -10.70
C HIS A 662 -9.54 49.22 -9.43
N VAL A 663 -10.45 48.46 -8.82
CA VAL A 663 -10.20 47.63 -7.62
C VAL A 663 -9.29 46.43 -7.92
N PHE A 664 -9.36 45.84 -9.11
CA PHE A 664 -8.53 44.69 -9.48
C PHE A 664 -7.10 45.13 -9.79
N THR A 665 -6.95 46.22 -10.53
CA THR A 665 -5.63 46.77 -10.90
C THR A 665 -4.81 47.29 -9.72
N SER A 666 -5.48 47.68 -8.62
CA SER A 666 -4.82 48.14 -7.40
C SER A 666 -4.40 46.99 -6.48
N SER A 667 -5.14 45.87 -6.44
CA SER A 667 -4.77 44.71 -5.62
C SER A 667 -3.61 43.89 -6.19
N ASP A 668 -3.45 43.89 -7.51
CA ASP A 668 -2.52 42.98 -8.20
C ASP A 668 -1.35 43.73 -8.87
N LYS A 669 -0.99 44.92 -8.36
CA LYS A 669 0.04 45.82 -8.93
C LYS A 669 1.35 45.09 -9.23
N ASP A 670 1.91 44.39 -8.24
CA ASP A 670 3.23 43.76 -8.37
C ASP A 670 3.23 42.64 -9.42
N ILE A 671 2.11 41.91 -9.52
CA ILE A 671 1.93 40.85 -10.49
C ILE A 671 1.77 41.43 -11.89
N ILE A 672 0.94 42.47 -12.06
CA ILE A 672 0.77 43.19 -13.33
C ILE A 672 2.12 43.76 -13.80
N SER A 673 2.90 44.36 -12.89
CA SER A 673 4.23 44.90 -13.22
C SER A 673 5.19 43.79 -13.66
N SER A 674 5.20 42.65 -12.97
CA SER A 674 6.00 41.49 -13.36
C SER A 674 5.59 40.90 -14.71
N VAL A 675 4.28 40.79 -14.98
CA VAL A 675 3.74 40.27 -16.24
C VAL A 675 4.10 41.20 -17.40
N LEU A 676 3.88 42.50 -17.26
CA LEU A 676 4.22 43.49 -18.30
C LEU A 676 5.72 43.67 -18.51
N SER A 677 6.56 43.29 -17.54
CA SER A 677 8.01 43.26 -17.70
C SER A 677 8.50 42.06 -18.52
N THR A 678 7.62 41.14 -18.91
CA THR A 678 7.95 39.97 -19.75
C THR A 678 7.78 40.31 -21.23
N ALA A 679 8.87 40.27 -22.00
CA ALA A 679 8.92 40.73 -23.39
C ALA A 679 7.92 40.03 -24.32
N ASP A 680 7.68 38.73 -24.13
CA ASP A 680 6.83 37.93 -25.04
C ASP A 680 5.32 38.14 -24.83
N ILE A 681 4.90 38.81 -23.75
CA ILE A 681 3.47 39.03 -23.46
C ILE A 681 2.90 40.17 -24.30
N TRP A 682 3.74 41.11 -24.73
CA TRP A 682 3.32 42.32 -25.44
C TRP A 682 2.60 42.03 -26.76
N GLN A 683 2.95 40.94 -27.46
CA GLN A 683 2.28 40.54 -28.70
C GLN A 683 0.80 40.15 -28.51
N HIS A 684 0.40 39.80 -27.29
CA HIS A 684 -0.93 39.32 -26.94
C HIS A 684 -1.83 40.38 -26.32
N ILE A 685 -1.31 41.56 -25.97
CA ILE A 685 -2.07 42.65 -25.33
C ILE A 685 -2.74 43.53 -26.39
N ASP A 686 -3.97 43.96 -26.11
CA ASP A 686 -4.71 44.92 -26.93
C ASP A 686 -4.34 46.38 -26.54
N PRO A 687 -3.83 47.19 -27.49
CA PRO A 687 -3.36 48.56 -27.23
C PRO A 687 -4.29 49.45 -26.39
N PRO A 688 -5.60 49.53 -26.68
CA PRO A 688 -6.51 50.39 -25.92
C PRO A 688 -6.66 49.95 -24.45
N ASN A 689 -6.54 48.67 -24.15
CA ASN A 689 -6.65 48.15 -22.79
C ASN A 689 -5.41 48.52 -21.97
N LEU A 690 -4.22 48.49 -22.56
CA LEU A 690 -3.01 48.93 -21.88
C LEU A 690 -3.03 50.43 -21.59
N VAL A 691 -3.39 51.25 -22.57
CA VAL A 691 -3.40 52.72 -22.38
C VAL A 691 -4.41 53.10 -21.30
N LYS A 692 -5.59 52.46 -21.30
CA LYS A 692 -6.56 52.60 -20.21
C LYS A 692 -5.99 52.15 -18.86
N LEU A 693 -5.26 51.05 -18.80
CA LEU A 693 -4.62 50.57 -17.58
C LEU A 693 -3.65 51.64 -17.03
N ILE A 694 -2.71 52.10 -17.86
CA ILE A 694 -1.70 53.10 -17.48
C ILE A 694 -2.34 54.41 -17.02
N LEU A 695 -3.37 54.88 -17.74
CA LEU A 695 -4.09 56.10 -17.37
C LEU A 695 -4.88 55.95 -16.07
N LYS A 696 -5.57 54.82 -15.86
CA LYS A 696 -6.35 54.53 -14.65
C LYS A 696 -5.46 54.40 -13.41
N THR A 697 -4.31 53.73 -13.52
CA THR A 697 -3.41 53.48 -12.38
C THR A 697 -2.61 54.72 -11.98
N ARG A 698 -2.26 55.59 -12.94
CA ARG A 698 -1.63 56.90 -12.67
C ARG A 698 -2.57 57.86 -11.94
N GLY A 699 -3.86 57.87 -12.27
CA GLY A 699 -4.86 58.67 -11.56
C GLY A 699 -4.99 58.34 -10.07
N SER A 700 -4.34 57.27 -9.61
CA SER A 700 -4.35 56.77 -8.23
C SER A 700 -2.95 56.68 -7.59
N ASP A 701 -1.90 57.25 -8.20
CA ASP A 701 -0.49 57.19 -7.75
C ASP A 701 0.07 55.76 -7.54
N ILE A 702 -0.47 54.77 -8.27
CA ILE A 702 -0.15 53.36 -8.06
C ILE A 702 1.13 52.94 -8.80
N LEU A 703 1.40 53.44 -10.02
CA LEU A 703 2.61 53.11 -10.78
C LEU A 703 3.67 54.22 -10.65
N LEU A 704 4.90 53.84 -10.33
CA LEU A 704 6.04 54.75 -10.27
C LEU A 704 6.65 54.95 -11.68
N GLU A 705 7.41 56.02 -11.85
CA GLU A 705 8.11 56.35 -13.11
C GLU A 705 9.05 55.21 -13.55
N ASP A 706 9.69 54.54 -12.59
CA ASP A 706 10.53 53.35 -12.81
C ASP A 706 9.78 52.15 -13.40
N ASP A 707 8.51 51.94 -13.04
CA ASP A 707 7.69 50.84 -13.57
C ASP A 707 7.40 51.06 -15.06
N LEU A 708 7.13 52.32 -15.43
CA LEU A 708 6.87 52.70 -16.81
C LEU A 708 8.13 52.51 -17.67
N ASN A 709 9.31 52.88 -17.17
CA ASN A 709 10.57 52.63 -17.85
C ASN A 709 10.84 51.14 -18.07
N LYS A 710 10.58 50.28 -17.07
CA LYS A 710 10.69 48.82 -17.22
C LYS A 710 9.75 48.28 -18.29
N PHE A 711 8.52 48.78 -18.36
CA PHE A 711 7.56 48.38 -19.40
C PHE A 711 8.04 48.78 -20.80
N MET A 712 8.54 50.00 -20.95
CA MET A 712 9.09 50.48 -22.23
C MET A 712 10.31 49.67 -22.65
N CYS A 713 11.19 49.33 -21.70
CA CYS A 713 12.33 48.44 -21.94
C CYS A 713 11.87 47.05 -22.38
N SER A 714 10.91 46.43 -21.68
CA SER A 714 10.38 45.12 -22.06
C SER A 714 9.76 45.13 -23.46
N MET A 715 8.93 46.13 -23.77
CA MET A 715 8.32 46.28 -25.09
C MET A 715 9.37 46.48 -26.19
N ALA A 716 10.42 47.26 -25.93
CA ALA A 716 11.52 47.44 -26.88
C ALA A 716 12.28 46.14 -27.18
N HIS A 717 12.17 45.14 -26.30
CA HIS A 717 12.80 43.82 -26.44
C HIS A 717 11.85 42.73 -26.97
N ALA A 718 10.53 42.95 -27.00
CA ALA A 718 9.51 42.01 -27.43
C ALA A 718 9.71 41.43 -28.85
N ALA A 719 9.23 40.20 -29.06
CA ALA A 719 9.07 39.62 -30.39
C ALA A 719 7.88 40.29 -31.11
N LEU A 720 8.09 40.75 -32.35
CA LEU A 720 7.12 41.58 -33.10
C LEU A 720 6.59 40.81 -34.33
N PRO A 721 5.68 39.83 -34.17
CA PRO A 721 5.12 39.10 -35.31
C PRO A 721 4.21 39.96 -36.20
N ASP A 722 3.60 41.02 -35.64
CA ASP A 722 2.82 42.03 -36.36
C ASP A 722 3.40 43.44 -36.07
N SER A 723 4.33 43.86 -36.93
CA SER A 723 5.00 45.16 -36.83
C SER A 723 4.03 46.34 -36.94
N GLN A 724 2.91 46.19 -37.66
CA GLN A 724 1.95 47.27 -37.89
C GLN A 724 1.06 47.50 -36.67
N LYS A 725 0.62 46.43 -36.00
CA LYS A 725 -0.09 46.53 -34.71
C LYS A 725 0.81 47.14 -33.63
N HIS A 726 2.08 46.75 -33.56
CA HIS A 726 3.05 47.31 -32.63
C HIS A 726 3.41 48.77 -32.92
N PHE A 727 3.51 49.16 -34.20
CA PHE A 727 3.70 50.56 -34.56
C PHE A 727 2.52 51.44 -34.12
N LYS A 728 1.28 50.99 -34.33
CA LYS A 728 0.09 51.67 -33.81
C LYS A 728 0.11 51.78 -32.28
N PHE A 729 0.56 50.74 -31.60
CA PHE A 729 0.70 50.71 -30.14
C PHE A 729 1.67 51.79 -29.63
N LEU A 730 2.86 51.88 -30.23
CA LEU A 730 3.86 52.89 -29.92
C LEU A 730 3.34 54.31 -30.22
N ALA A 731 2.62 54.48 -31.32
CA ALA A 731 2.04 55.76 -31.68
C ALA A 731 1.02 56.26 -30.63
N ILE A 732 0.14 55.37 -30.14
CA ILE A 732 -0.84 55.74 -29.10
C ILE A 732 -0.14 56.07 -27.78
N ILE A 733 0.87 55.30 -27.36
CA ILE A 733 1.63 55.58 -26.13
C ILE A 733 2.25 56.97 -26.19
N LEU A 734 2.90 57.35 -27.28
CA LEU A 734 3.53 58.68 -27.33
C LEU A 734 2.50 59.81 -27.35
N LYS A 735 1.36 59.63 -28.03
CA LYS A 735 0.30 60.64 -28.07
C LYS A 735 -0.32 60.87 -26.69
N ASP A 736 -0.66 59.78 -26.00
CA ASP A 736 -1.44 59.85 -24.76
C ASP A 736 -0.56 59.91 -23.49
N LEU A 737 0.67 59.42 -23.57
CA LEU A 737 1.57 59.21 -22.42
C LEU A 737 2.92 59.92 -22.55
N ARG A 738 3.18 60.77 -23.56
CA ARG A 738 4.48 61.50 -23.69
C ARG A 738 4.95 62.18 -22.40
N ASN A 739 4.03 62.78 -21.64
CA ASN A 739 4.36 63.52 -20.41
C ASN A 739 4.88 62.61 -19.26
N LEU A 740 4.89 61.30 -19.45
CA LEU A 740 5.38 60.29 -18.51
C LEU A 740 6.77 59.75 -18.83
N LEU A 741 7.24 59.95 -20.06
CA LEU A 741 8.50 59.37 -20.52
C LEU A 741 9.64 60.31 -20.18
N ASP A 742 10.50 59.91 -19.26
CA ASP A 742 11.79 60.56 -19.01
C ASP A 742 12.76 60.36 -20.20
N THR A 743 13.98 60.89 -20.08
CA THR A 743 14.97 60.83 -21.16
C THR A 743 15.37 59.39 -21.52
N PRO A 744 15.68 58.48 -20.56
CA PRO A 744 15.90 57.06 -20.84
C PRO A 744 14.70 56.35 -21.48
N GLY A 745 13.47 56.61 -21.01
CA GLY A 745 12.25 56.03 -21.54
C GLY A 745 11.98 56.47 -22.99
N LEU A 746 12.26 57.73 -23.32
CA LEU A 746 12.19 58.25 -24.69
C LEU A 746 13.20 57.58 -25.63
N ILE A 747 14.45 57.40 -25.18
CA ILE A 747 15.48 56.72 -25.98
C ILE A 747 15.04 55.28 -26.29
N THR A 748 14.57 54.56 -25.27
CA THR A 748 14.06 53.20 -25.38
C THR A 748 12.87 53.11 -26.34
N PHE A 749 11.96 54.09 -26.28
CA PHE A 749 10.83 54.19 -27.19
C PHE A 749 11.26 54.37 -28.66
N LEU A 750 12.26 55.22 -28.92
CA LEU A 750 12.78 55.46 -30.28
C LEU A 750 13.45 54.20 -30.85
N TYR A 751 14.14 53.42 -30.01
CA TYR A 751 14.63 52.10 -30.40
C TYR A 751 13.50 51.13 -30.73
N ALA A 752 12.41 51.12 -29.96
CA ALA A 752 11.23 50.29 -30.24
C ALA A 752 10.59 50.66 -31.59
N ILE A 753 10.44 51.96 -31.90
CA ILE A 753 9.96 52.41 -33.23
C ILE A 753 10.86 51.88 -34.34
N LYS A 754 12.18 52.04 -34.20
CA LYS A 754 13.14 51.56 -35.20
C LYS A 754 12.98 50.06 -35.48
N ARG A 755 12.71 49.25 -34.45
CA ARG A 755 12.52 47.79 -34.61
C ARG A 755 11.27 47.44 -35.44
N THR A 756 10.26 48.29 -35.48
CA THR A 756 9.08 48.05 -36.34
C THR A 756 9.40 48.20 -37.83
N GLN A 757 10.49 48.91 -38.17
CA GLN A 757 10.88 49.27 -39.54
C GLN A 757 9.81 50.06 -40.32
N ILE A 758 8.80 50.60 -39.64
CA ILE A 758 7.73 51.40 -40.26
C ILE A 758 8.09 52.89 -40.15
N SER A 759 7.92 53.62 -41.25
CA SER A 759 8.14 55.08 -41.30
C SER A 759 7.19 55.81 -40.35
N ILE A 760 7.72 56.78 -39.59
CA ILE A 760 6.92 57.54 -38.63
C ILE A 760 5.90 58.46 -39.32
N LYS A 761 6.05 58.75 -40.62
CA LYS A 761 5.06 59.50 -41.43
C LYS A 761 3.76 58.77 -41.66
N THR A 762 3.72 57.45 -41.42
CA THR A 762 2.48 56.67 -41.56
C THR A 762 1.41 57.07 -40.55
N ASP A 763 1.78 57.79 -39.47
CA ASP A 763 0.87 58.47 -38.55
C ASP A 763 1.07 59.99 -38.65
N ILE A 764 0.01 60.74 -38.93
CA ILE A 764 0.03 62.18 -39.23
C ILE A 764 0.50 63.03 -38.03
N GLU A 765 0.32 62.55 -36.80
CA GLU A 765 0.60 63.35 -35.59
C GLU A 765 1.89 62.90 -34.89
N LEU A 766 2.41 61.72 -35.23
CA LEU A 766 3.55 61.11 -34.55
C LEU A 766 4.86 61.90 -34.73
N PRO A 767 5.25 62.38 -35.93
CA PRO A 767 6.47 63.17 -36.11
C PRO A 767 6.47 64.44 -35.24
N ALA A 768 5.35 65.17 -35.21
CA ALA A 768 5.20 66.37 -34.41
C ALA A 768 5.23 66.07 -32.90
N ALA A 769 4.64 64.95 -32.46
CA ALA A 769 4.69 64.53 -31.07
C ALA A 769 6.11 64.16 -30.60
N ILE A 770 6.88 63.46 -31.44
CA ILE A 770 8.29 63.13 -31.19
C ILE A 770 9.13 64.40 -31.09
N ALA A 771 8.98 65.31 -32.05
CA ALA A 771 9.69 66.58 -32.08
C ALA A 771 9.44 67.42 -30.80
N ALA A 772 8.18 67.53 -30.39
CA ALA A 772 7.79 68.23 -29.16
C ALA A 772 8.48 67.64 -27.93
N HIS A 773 8.51 66.31 -27.82
CA HIS A 773 9.07 65.65 -26.64
C HIS A 773 10.60 65.73 -26.57
N LEU A 774 11.28 65.60 -27.72
CA LEU A 774 12.74 65.79 -27.81
C LEU A 774 13.14 67.19 -27.36
N ILE A 775 12.46 68.23 -27.86
CA ILE A 775 12.75 69.61 -27.49
C ILE A 775 12.41 69.89 -26.03
N GLN A 776 11.25 69.41 -25.56
CA GLN A 776 10.86 69.56 -24.16
C GLN A 776 11.91 68.99 -23.20
N ARG A 777 12.51 67.83 -23.52
CA ARG A 777 13.56 67.21 -22.70
C ARG A 777 14.91 67.91 -22.84
N CYS A 778 15.30 68.35 -24.04
CA CYS A 778 16.51 69.17 -24.23
C CYS A 778 16.45 70.52 -23.48
N LEU A 779 15.25 71.05 -23.21
CA LEU A 779 15.05 72.26 -22.42
C LEU A 779 14.94 71.99 -20.90
N HIS A 780 14.83 70.73 -20.48
CA HIS A 780 14.60 70.37 -19.10
C HIS A 780 15.88 70.38 -18.26
N SER A 781 16.99 69.82 -18.75
CA SER A 781 18.29 69.84 -18.07
C SER A 781 19.47 69.76 -19.05
N ASP A 782 20.62 70.31 -18.66
CA ASP A 782 21.84 70.25 -19.47
C ASP A 782 22.36 68.81 -19.65
N ASN A 783 22.12 67.94 -18.67
CA ASN A 783 22.45 66.50 -18.77
C ASN A 783 21.56 65.78 -19.79
N ASP A 784 20.25 66.04 -19.76
CA ASP A 784 19.31 65.47 -20.75
C ASP A 784 19.64 65.94 -22.17
N LYS A 785 19.97 67.22 -22.31
CA LYS A 785 20.41 67.81 -23.57
C LYS A 785 21.66 67.10 -24.13
N ALA A 786 22.68 66.87 -23.31
CA ALA A 786 23.88 66.17 -23.73
C ALA A 786 23.60 64.71 -24.12
N LEU A 787 22.78 64.00 -23.34
CA LEU A 787 22.39 62.61 -23.60
C LEU A 787 21.58 62.47 -24.90
N ILE A 788 20.56 63.31 -25.09
CA ILE A 788 19.73 63.28 -26.30
C ILE A 788 20.56 63.60 -27.53
N HIS A 789 21.44 64.60 -27.48
CA HIS A 789 22.27 64.95 -28.63
C HIS A 789 23.27 63.83 -28.98
N SER A 790 23.92 63.23 -27.98
CA SER A 790 24.81 62.09 -28.19
C SER A 790 24.07 60.87 -28.74
N PHE A 791 22.87 60.60 -28.23
CA PHE A 791 22.03 59.52 -28.72
C PHE A 791 21.57 59.77 -30.15
N MET A 792 21.04 60.96 -30.46
CA MET A 792 20.50 61.30 -31.78
C MET A 792 21.58 61.27 -32.87
N ASP A 793 22.81 61.70 -32.57
CA ASP A 793 23.95 61.60 -33.48
C ASP A 793 24.22 60.14 -33.90
N GLN A 794 24.27 59.23 -32.94
CA GLN A 794 24.44 57.80 -33.19
C GLN A 794 23.21 57.17 -33.85
N PHE A 795 22.00 57.52 -33.38
CA PHE A 795 20.75 56.92 -33.82
C PHE A 795 20.43 57.28 -35.28
N LEU A 796 20.60 58.54 -35.67
CA LEU A 796 20.37 59.02 -37.03
C LEU A 796 21.40 58.46 -38.02
N THR A 797 22.62 58.17 -37.57
CA THR A 797 23.62 57.47 -38.39
C THR A 797 23.17 56.05 -38.73
N VAL A 798 22.52 55.35 -37.80
CA VAL A 798 22.05 53.96 -37.99
C VAL A 798 20.64 53.89 -38.59
N TYR A 799 19.80 54.93 -38.42
CA TYR A 799 18.43 54.98 -38.93
C TYR A 799 18.10 56.35 -39.57
N PRO A 800 18.71 56.68 -40.73
CA PRO A 800 18.59 58.00 -41.36
C PRO A 800 17.19 58.33 -41.86
N ALA A 801 16.39 57.31 -42.21
CA ALA A 801 15.00 57.48 -42.65
C ALA A 801 14.14 58.20 -41.60
N PHE A 802 14.40 57.98 -40.31
CA PHE A 802 13.72 58.67 -39.22
C PHE A 802 13.98 60.18 -39.21
N GLY A 803 15.23 60.59 -39.47
CA GLY A 803 15.58 62.01 -39.54
C GLY A 803 14.96 62.71 -40.76
N LEU A 804 14.89 62.01 -41.90
CA LEU A 804 14.16 62.50 -43.09
C LEU A 804 12.67 62.63 -42.82
N ASP A 805 12.10 61.69 -42.08
CA ASP A 805 10.69 61.74 -41.69
C ASP A 805 10.35 62.93 -40.80
N LEU A 806 11.19 63.26 -39.83
CA LEU A 806 11.04 64.46 -39.00
C LEU A 806 11.26 65.75 -39.77
N ARG A 807 12.16 65.76 -40.77
CA ARG A 807 12.50 66.95 -41.56
C ARG A 807 11.41 67.30 -42.58
N GLU A 808 10.77 66.31 -43.17
CA GLU A 808 9.72 66.50 -44.17
C GLU A 808 8.37 66.89 -43.55
N ASP A 809 8.13 66.60 -42.26
CA ASP A 809 6.94 67.07 -41.56
C ASP A 809 7.10 68.53 -41.12
N ALA A 810 6.23 69.40 -41.65
CA ALA A 810 6.33 70.85 -41.45
C ALA A 810 6.20 71.27 -39.98
N LYS A 811 5.37 70.57 -39.19
CA LYS A 811 5.15 70.88 -37.77
C LYS A 811 6.31 70.38 -36.91
N ALA A 812 6.81 69.17 -37.20
CA ALA A 812 7.96 68.62 -36.50
C ALA A 812 9.21 69.48 -36.72
N LEU A 813 9.44 69.93 -37.95
CA LEU A 813 10.58 70.80 -38.28
C LEU A 813 10.50 72.15 -37.58
N GLU A 814 9.33 72.79 -37.54
CA GLU A 814 9.10 74.06 -36.83
C GLU A 814 9.43 73.93 -35.33
N ILE A 815 9.09 72.78 -34.73
CA ILE A 815 9.39 72.50 -33.32
C ILE A 815 10.91 72.26 -33.13
N ILE A 816 11.56 71.48 -33.99
CA ILE A 816 12.97 71.10 -33.83
C ILE A 816 13.91 72.31 -34.01
N GLN A 817 13.52 73.30 -34.81
CA GLN A 817 14.25 74.56 -34.99
C GLN A 817 14.46 75.36 -33.70
N GLN A 818 13.79 74.99 -32.60
CA GLN A 818 14.04 75.53 -31.27
C GLN A 818 15.37 75.04 -30.65
N SER A 819 16.04 74.05 -31.26
CA SER A 819 17.38 73.57 -30.87
C SER A 819 18.35 73.61 -32.06
N ASP A 820 19.35 74.49 -31.98
CA ASP A 820 20.39 74.63 -33.01
C ASP A 820 21.15 73.32 -33.26
N GLN A 821 21.43 72.54 -32.20
CA GLN A 821 22.18 71.29 -32.30
C GLN A 821 21.38 70.16 -32.96
N LEU A 822 20.10 69.98 -32.61
CA LEU A 822 19.25 68.99 -33.28
C LEU A 822 18.99 69.36 -34.75
N THR A 823 18.83 70.65 -35.02
CA THR A 823 18.69 71.17 -36.39
C THR A 823 19.95 70.90 -37.21
N LEU A 824 21.14 71.09 -36.64
CA LEU A 824 22.41 70.73 -37.29
C LEU A 824 22.51 69.23 -37.59
N LEU A 825 22.16 68.36 -36.63
CA LEU A 825 22.18 66.90 -36.82
C LEU A 825 21.24 66.45 -37.95
N LEU A 826 20.02 67.01 -38.02
CA LEU A 826 19.08 66.68 -39.10
C LEU A 826 19.51 67.22 -40.47
N ASN A 827 20.15 68.38 -40.50
CA ASN A 827 20.67 68.97 -41.75
C ASN A 827 21.90 68.23 -42.29
N GLN A 828 22.63 67.49 -41.43
CA GLN A 828 23.76 66.64 -41.84
C GLN A 828 23.31 65.35 -42.55
N ILE A 829 22.02 64.99 -42.46
CA ILE A 829 21.44 63.85 -43.19
C ILE A 829 21.20 64.30 -44.65
N SER A 830 22.17 64.05 -45.52
CA SER A 830 22.11 64.37 -46.96
C SER A 830 21.13 63.49 -47.75
N CYS A 831 20.47 64.09 -48.75
CA CYS A 831 19.48 63.51 -49.69
C CYS A 831 19.96 62.35 -50.60
N ASP A 832 21.07 61.66 -50.32
CA ASP A 832 21.57 60.56 -51.18
C ASP A 832 21.04 59.17 -50.78
N SER A 833 20.15 59.07 -49.80
CA SER A 833 19.61 57.80 -49.31
C SER A 833 18.60 57.12 -50.25
N GLU A 834 18.01 57.84 -51.22
CA GLU A 834 17.08 57.25 -52.19
C GLU A 834 17.76 56.21 -53.11
N LYS A 835 19.07 56.32 -53.37
CA LYS A 835 19.80 55.37 -54.25
C LYS A 835 20.39 54.15 -53.57
N LYS A 836 20.46 54.11 -52.23
CA LYS A 836 20.99 52.94 -51.50
C LYS A 836 19.93 51.90 -51.12
N MET A 837 18.65 52.27 -51.16
CA MET A 837 17.56 51.36 -50.78
C MET A 837 17.21 50.34 -51.88
N GLU A 838 17.53 50.61 -53.15
CA GLU A 838 17.24 49.71 -54.28
C GLU A 838 18.28 48.57 -54.48
N GLN A 839 19.41 48.56 -53.75
CA GLN A 839 20.48 47.56 -53.95
C GLN A 839 20.59 46.48 -52.86
N ILE A 840 19.68 46.41 -51.89
CA ILE A 840 19.71 45.38 -50.83
C ILE A 840 18.93 44.11 -51.21
N THR A 841 18.31 44.06 -52.39
CA THR A 841 17.79 42.81 -52.98
C THR A 841 18.84 42.19 -53.91
N GLY A 842 19.96 41.71 -53.38
CA GLY A 842 20.99 41.06 -54.20
C GLY A 842 22.30 40.76 -53.47
N THR A 843 22.32 39.62 -52.77
CA THR A 843 23.49 38.86 -52.27
C THR A 843 24.91 39.36 -52.62
N SER A 844 25.73 39.62 -51.59
CA SER A 844 27.04 38.97 -51.43
C SER A 844 27.66 39.30 -50.06
N GLN A 845 28.09 38.24 -49.37
CA GLN A 845 28.70 38.25 -48.05
C GLN A 845 30.04 39.00 -48.06
N SER A 846 30.18 39.98 -47.17
CA SER A 846 31.46 40.59 -46.81
C SER A 846 31.86 40.13 -45.41
N ALA A 847 33.07 39.62 -45.28
CA ALA A 847 33.63 38.92 -44.12
C ALA A 847 33.90 39.79 -42.86
N LEU A 848 33.29 40.97 -42.77
CA LEU A 848 33.34 41.84 -41.58
C LEU A 848 32.01 41.88 -40.78
N VAL A 849 30.97 41.19 -41.26
CA VAL A 849 29.68 41.03 -40.55
C VAL A 849 29.77 40.01 -39.39
N SER A 850 30.85 39.23 -39.31
CA SER A 850 31.06 38.18 -38.31
C SER A 850 31.45 38.67 -36.91
N LEU A 851 31.52 39.99 -36.66
CA LEU A 851 31.81 40.56 -35.34
C LEU A 851 30.68 41.44 -34.76
N SER A 852 29.50 41.48 -35.38
CA SER A 852 28.35 42.17 -34.81
C SER A 852 27.59 41.25 -33.84
N LEU A 853 27.60 41.62 -32.56
CA LEU A 853 26.82 41.03 -31.45
C LEU A 853 25.28 41.13 -31.65
N PHE A 854 24.79 41.48 -32.83
CA PHE A 854 23.37 41.68 -33.14
C PHE A 854 22.99 41.05 -34.49
N ASN A 855 23.28 39.76 -34.66
CA ASN A 855 22.86 39.00 -35.84
C ASN A 855 21.73 38.01 -35.44
N PRO A 856 20.50 38.11 -35.98
CA PRO A 856 19.36 37.28 -35.58
C PRO A 856 19.45 35.82 -36.05
N ALA A 857 20.56 35.41 -36.68
CA ALA A 857 20.74 34.08 -37.23
C ALA A 857 21.45 33.09 -36.27
N ASN A 858 21.91 33.53 -35.09
CA ASN A 858 22.48 32.66 -34.07
C ASN A 858 21.60 32.67 -32.82
N ASP A 859 20.43 32.04 -32.90
CA ASP A 859 19.62 31.76 -31.71
C ASP A 859 19.01 30.36 -31.81
N THR A 860 19.90 29.36 -31.76
CA THR A 860 19.53 28.04 -31.26
C THR A 860 20.05 27.94 -29.83
N GLY A 861 19.20 28.32 -28.89
CA GLY A 861 19.22 27.83 -27.52
C GLY A 861 20.21 28.51 -26.58
N SER A 862 19.82 29.65 -26.03
CA SER A 862 20.19 30.00 -24.65
C SER A 862 19.25 31.07 -24.10
N THR A 863 18.48 30.71 -23.09
CA THR A 863 17.62 31.59 -22.31
C THR A 863 18.46 32.47 -21.37
N ALA A 864 18.91 33.62 -21.86
CA ALA A 864 19.27 34.75 -20.99
C ALA A 864 19.14 36.05 -21.79
N PRO A 865 18.39 37.07 -21.30
CA PRO A 865 18.36 38.36 -21.96
C PRO A 865 19.72 39.05 -21.81
N ILE A 866 20.24 39.60 -22.91
CA ILE A 866 21.45 40.43 -22.90
C ILE A 866 21.09 41.77 -22.22
N PRO A 867 21.86 42.22 -21.21
CA PRO A 867 21.55 43.43 -20.47
C PRO A 867 21.83 44.71 -21.27
N SER A 868 21.12 45.78 -20.95
CA SER A 868 21.29 47.09 -21.61
C SER A 868 22.61 47.78 -21.21
N PRO A 869 23.11 48.75 -22.00
CA PRO A 869 24.32 49.52 -21.67
C PRO A 869 24.26 50.28 -20.34
N MET A 870 23.07 50.48 -19.75
CA MET A 870 22.94 51.09 -18.42
C MET A 870 23.28 50.14 -17.26
N GLU A 871 23.29 48.82 -17.47
CA GLU A 871 23.72 47.86 -16.43
C GLU A 871 25.26 47.70 -16.35
N MET A 872 26.00 48.22 -17.33
CA MET A 872 27.47 48.23 -17.30
C MET A 872 28.08 49.36 -16.45
N HIS A 873 27.27 50.23 -15.84
CA HIS A 873 27.75 51.27 -14.91
C HIS A 873 27.43 51.01 -13.43
N SER A 874 26.93 49.83 -13.09
CA SER A 874 26.79 49.38 -11.69
C SER A 874 27.35 47.97 -11.43
N MET A 875 28.42 47.59 -12.14
CA MET A 875 29.34 46.51 -11.72
C MET A 875 30.72 47.07 -11.39
#